data_AF-A0A418EK84-F1
#
_entry.id   AF-A0A418EK84-F1
#
_cell.length_a   1.000
_cell.length_b   1.000
_cell.length_c   1.000
_cell.angle_alpha   90.00
_cell.angle_beta   90.00
_cell.angle_gamma   90.00
#
_symmetry.space_group_name_H-M   'P 1'
#
loop_
_entity.id
_entity.type
_entity.pdbx_description
1 polymer ?
#
loop_
_entity_poly.entity_id
_entity_poly.type
_entity_poly.pdbx_seq_one_letter_code
_entity_poly.pdbx_strand_id
1 'polypeptide(L)'
;MQFTPQQLVGAGRYSATTRIGNWNEDLMLEEARMKDYRAQKQKGGLGTVYRRKMEQANGRVPVSYWDDGFLRYNSYVVVEHVQTSGSLASDVWEETFTGSGEYVVSVGQRPPHATARATFLLVGPSERSSGIVKYGDSFRLMANEALRVDLTTNSLLPPLYLRSTLKSERAMSPISSHQNVTLSPVTDNSTLWVATKGDASGAEKFLATSTPISTHDNVGLVHKMTGILLHADAKYVIATDFGNETEVCCATMKNHSKSFNLHHERQGDRSADMHAKETQSPNLWRLALGSSPGAAEESRALPAPATPAIVLDLIVDALTRTSVFHVRALVHSLQAIDAKTTGLMEREDLKWAIKALESSSGKAALRDDQYDVLLSALDEGKKGFIRLTAFIDAIRGGSLSPSRMALVHDTYDGLTGAYGDVTLNVLRQAYDKGCEKPFQTIKSKPIKFLTLWTTQDPARLVSLHEFVDVYKDVSRAIADDSMFDQLLKNAWGEMKKDPMLLEMFAVERIQNCARGLMSDTDTSVRTAALRVLRYSMINCASTAQAIKLVLIRAFPILLIRDAKLVGERIQALKVVRRLMDIDASQVPTSVVRSVVAIANHKEDNLRRVALETLRELAIANVSVVMQCNGIKTLVDCILDPTCQGILIMTANPQGLRSLVRMLEQPVGDDVKKVVLATICDIFYTHAPLDKVLLIV
;
A
#
# COMPACT_ATOMS: atom_id res chain seq x y z
N MET A 1 5.67 5.95 -38.92
CA MET A 1 5.48 5.33 -40.25
C MET A 1 6.63 5.78 -41.10
N GLN A 2 7.47 4.86 -41.55
CA GLN A 2 8.48 5.15 -42.57
C GLN A 2 7.80 5.01 -43.93
N PHE A 3 7.79 6.07 -44.73
CA PHE A 3 7.22 6.02 -46.07
C PHE A 3 8.13 5.22 -46.99
N THR A 4 7.55 4.36 -47.83
CA THR A 4 8.36 3.71 -48.86
C THR A 4 8.83 4.72 -49.91
N PRO A 5 9.96 4.49 -50.60
CA PRO A 5 10.41 5.37 -51.67
C PRO A 5 9.34 5.60 -52.75
N GLN A 6 8.48 4.62 -53.04
CA GLN A 6 7.38 4.80 -54.00
C GLN A 6 6.30 5.76 -53.49
N GLN A 7 6.00 5.74 -52.19
CA GLN A 7 5.02 6.65 -51.58
C GLN A 7 5.55 8.09 -51.51
N LEU A 8 6.87 8.27 -51.33
CA LEU A 8 7.52 9.59 -51.36
C LEU A 8 7.49 10.23 -52.76
N VAL A 9 7.40 9.42 -53.81
CA VAL A 9 7.31 9.86 -55.21
C VAL A 9 5.84 10.04 -55.67
N GLY A 10 4.86 9.88 -54.77
CA GLY A 10 3.45 10.17 -55.04
C GLY A 10 2.60 8.97 -55.47
N ALA A 11 3.08 7.73 -55.30
CA ALA A 11 2.24 6.55 -55.52
C ALA A 11 1.10 6.45 -54.49
N GLY A 12 -0.04 5.88 -54.91
CA GLY A 12 -1.22 5.71 -54.06
C GLY A 12 -0.94 4.85 -52.81
N ARG A 13 -1.58 5.19 -51.69
CA ARG A 13 -1.51 4.42 -50.44
C ARG A 13 -2.54 3.29 -50.44
N TYR A 14 -2.15 2.13 -49.93
CA TYR A 14 -2.99 0.96 -49.78
C TYR A 14 -3.00 0.52 -48.31
N SER A 15 -4.08 -0.11 -47.85
CA SER A 15 -4.17 -0.68 -46.50
C SER A 15 -3.27 -1.89 -46.33
N ALA A 16 -2.91 -2.24 -45.09
CA ALA A 16 -2.10 -3.42 -44.77
C ALA A 16 -2.73 -4.76 -45.21
N THR A 17 -4.04 -4.77 -45.50
CA THR A 17 -4.73 -5.92 -46.11
C THR A 17 -4.28 -6.19 -47.55
N THR A 18 -3.88 -5.16 -48.28
CA THR A 18 -3.35 -5.26 -49.64
C THR A 18 -1.84 -5.37 -49.55
N ARG A 19 -1.27 -6.50 -49.98
CA ARG A 19 0.15 -6.84 -49.78
C ARG A 19 1.09 -6.08 -50.73
N ILE A 20 1.15 -4.76 -50.61
CA ILE A 20 1.95 -3.86 -51.44
C ILE A 20 2.77 -2.91 -50.57
N GLY A 21 4.00 -2.60 -51.00
CA GLY A 21 4.91 -1.74 -50.24
C GLY A 21 5.30 -2.35 -48.89
N ASN A 22 5.24 -1.55 -47.82
CA ASN A 22 5.59 -1.90 -46.44
C ASN A 22 4.45 -2.55 -45.64
N TRP A 23 3.48 -3.19 -46.32
CA TRP A 23 2.27 -3.78 -45.71
C TRP A 23 2.54 -4.69 -44.49
N ASN A 24 3.64 -5.45 -44.50
CA ASN A 24 3.99 -6.36 -43.40
C ASN A 24 4.46 -5.58 -42.16
N GLU A 25 5.18 -4.48 -42.34
CA GLU A 25 5.61 -3.62 -41.24
C GLU A 25 4.40 -2.90 -40.61
N ASP A 26 3.47 -2.43 -41.44
CA ASP A 26 2.24 -1.80 -40.97
C ASP A 26 1.35 -2.79 -40.21
N LEU A 27 1.24 -4.05 -40.68
CA LEU A 27 0.52 -5.12 -40.00
C LEU A 27 1.17 -5.48 -38.66
N MET A 28 2.50 -5.66 -38.62
CA MET A 28 3.23 -5.98 -37.38
C MET A 28 3.14 -4.85 -36.36
N LEU A 29 3.11 -3.59 -36.81
CA LEU A 29 2.95 -2.44 -35.96
C LEU A 29 1.53 -2.34 -35.38
N GLU A 30 0.52 -2.69 -36.18
CA GLU A 30 -0.87 -2.82 -35.71
C GLU A 30 -1.03 -3.96 -34.69
N GLU A 31 -0.44 -5.12 -34.94
CA GLU A 31 -0.43 -6.25 -34.00
C GLU A 31 0.29 -5.90 -32.68
N ALA A 32 1.44 -5.21 -32.76
CA ALA A 32 2.16 -4.74 -31.58
C ALA A 32 1.33 -3.74 -30.76
N ARG A 33 0.70 -2.75 -31.42
CA ARG A 33 -0.23 -1.80 -30.77
C ARG A 33 -1.40 -2.51 -30.10
N MET A 34 -2.00 -3.50 -30.77
CA MET A 34 -3.11 -4.28 -30.23
C MET A 34 -2.69 -5.15 -29.05
N LYS A 35 -1.48 -5.70 -29.06
CA LYS A 35 -0.91 -6.46 -27.95
C LYS A 35 -0.66 -5.56 -26.73
N ASP A 36 -0.10 -4.37 -26.94
CA ASP A 36 0.10 -3.37 -25.88
C ASP A 36 -1.22 -2.89 -25.28
N TYR A 37 -2.21 -2.60 -26.13
CA TYR A 37 -3.56 -2.24 -25.68
C TYR A 37 -4.20 -3.35 -24.84
N ARG A 38 -4.12 -4.62 -25.29
CA ARG A 38 -4.63 -5.77 -24.52
C ARG A 38 -3.90 -5.95 -23.19
N ALA A 39 -2.57 -5.80 -23.17
CA ALA A 39 -1.78 -5.89 -21.96
C ALA A 39 -2.14 -4.78 -20.96
N GLN A 40 -2.30 -3.54 -21.41
CA GLN A 40 -2.75 -2.42 -20.58
C GLN A 40 -4.21 -2.58 -20.10
N LYS A 41 -5.08 -3.16 -20.94
CA LYS A 41 -6.49 -3.45 -20.59
C LYS A 41 -6.59 -4.56 -19.53
N GLN A 42 -5.82 -5.63 -19.67
CA GLN A 42 -5.73 -6.70 -18.67
C GLN A 42 -5.12 -6.23 -17.34
N LYS A 43 -4.15 -5.31 -17.40
CA LYS A 43 -3.59 -4.64 -16.22
C LYS A 43 -4.54 -3.59 -15.61
N GLY A 44 -5.68 -3.29 -16.23
CA GLY A 44 -6.63 -2.29 -15.76
C GLY A 44 -6.12 -0.86 -15.81
N GLY A 45 -5.15 -0.54 -16.69
CA GLY A 45 -4.53 0.80 -16.76
C GLY A 45 -5.17 1.77 -17.74
N LEU A 46 -5.92 1.28 -18.74
CA LEU A 46 -6.51 2.13 -19.78
C LEU A 46 -7.75 2.87 -19.27
N GLY A 47 -7.64 4.18 -19.11
CA GLY A 47 -8.76 5.08 -18.79
C GLY A 47 -9.38 4.89 -17.40
N THR A 48 -8.83 4.02 -16.56
CA THR A 48 -9.35 3.76 -15.20
C THR A 48 -9.14 4.93 -14.26
N VAL A 49 -8.04 5.68 -14.42
CA VAL A 49 -7.79 6.92 -13.68
C VAL A 49 -8.82 7.99 -14.04
N TYR A 50 -9.05 8.21 -15.34
CA TYR A 50 -10.06 9.17 -15.81
C TYR A 50 -11.48 8.77 -15.38
N ARG A 51 -11.85 7.50 -15.53
CA ARG A 51 -13.17 7.01 -15.08
C ARG A 51 -13.34 7.20 -13.57
N ARG A 52 -12.32 6.89 -12.78
CA ARG A 52 -12.35 7.10 -11.32
C ARG A 52 -12.46 8.58 -10.95
N LYS A 53 -11.70 9.46 -11.62
CA LYS A 53 -11.85 10.93 -11.49
C LYS A 53 -13.30 11.33 -11.73
N MET A 54 -13.90 10.88 -12.83
CA MET A 54 -15.28 11.20 -13.18
C MET A 54 -16.32 10.64 -12.20
N GLU A 55 -16.14 9.41 -11.72
CA GLU A 55 -17.00 8.79 -10.70
C GLU A 55 -16.93 9.54 -9.37
N GLN A 56 -15.73 9.91 -8.92
CA GLN A 56 -15.53 10.64 -7.67
C GLN A 56 -16.06 12.08 -7.76
N ALA A 57 -15.75 12.79 -8.85
CA ALA A 57 -16.15 14.18 -9.06
C ALA A 57 -17.68 14.34 -9.20
N ASN A 58 -18.32 13.42 -9.93
CA ASN A 58 -19.77 13.43 -10.16
C ASN A 58 -20.56 12.58 -9.16
N GLY A 59 -19.89 12.00 -8.16
CA GLY A 59 -20.52 11.27 -7.09
C GLY A 59 -21.53 12.15 -6.35
N ARG A 60 -22.71 11.59 -6.05
CA ARG A 60 -23.76 12.31 -5.32
C ARG A 60 -23.29 12.58 -3.88
N VAL A 61 -23.50 13.81 -3.43
CA VAL A 61 -23.18 14.27 -2.07
C VAL A 61 -24.39 14.98 -1.46
N PRO A 62 -24.50 15.05 -0.12
CA PRO A 62 -25.57 15.79 0.52
C PRO A 62 -25.41 17.30 0.31
N VAL A 63 -26.55 17.99 0.30
CA VAL A 63 -26.66 19.46 0.42
C VAL A 63 -27.55 19.74 1.61
N SER A 64 -27.12 20.65 2.47
CA SER A 64 -27.88 20.96 3.68
C SER A 64 -29.25 21.52 3.35
N TYR A 65 -30.24 21.16 4.16
CA TYR A 65 -31.61 21.63 4.08
C TYR A 65 -32.00 22.25 5.41
N TRP A 66 -32.68 23.39 5.35
CA TRP A 66 -33.22 24.08 6.51
C TRP A 66 -34.59 24.66 6.16
N ASP A 67 -35.61 24.42 7.00
CA ASP A 67 -37.00 24.83 6.72
C ASP A 67 -37.16 26.36 6.61
N ASP A 68 -36.30 27.12 7.29
CA ASP A 68 -36.30 28.59 7.26
C ASP A 68 -35.54 29.19 6.07
N GLY A 69 -34.83 28.36 5.28
CA GLY A 69 -34.07 28.79 4.12
C GLY A 69 -32.82 29.64 4.44
N PHE A 70 -32.42 29.75 5.71
CA PHE A 70 -31.25 30.53 6.10
C PHE A 70 -29.96 29.70 6.13
N LEU A 71 -28.87 30.31 5.65
CA LEU A 71 -27.55 29.70 5.65
C LEU A 71 -27.00 29.58 7.06
N ARG A 72 -26.33 28.47 7.36
CA ARG A 72 -25.66 28.21 8.64
C ARG A 72 -24.23 27.74 8.41
N TYR A 73 -23.35 28.01 9.37
CA TYR A 73 -22.02 27.41 9.36
C TYR A 73 -22.10 25.88 9.37
N ASN A 74 -21.13 25.25 8.73
CA ASN A 74 -21.04 23.81 8.50
C ASN A 74 -22.20 23.25 7.67
N SER A 75 -22.81 24.08 6.82
CA SER A 75 -23.78 23.64 5.81
C SER A 75 -23.10 23.34 4.48
N TYR A 76 -23.52 22.28 3.80
CA TYR A 76 -23.17 22.00 2.41
C TYR A 76 -24.05 22.83 1.48
N VAL A 77 -23.42 23.58 0.57
CA VAL A 77 -24.09 24.50 -0.36
C VAL A 77 -23.57 24.30 -1.78
N VAL A 78 -24.43 24.58 -2.77
CA VAL A 78 -24.01 24.73 -4.17
C VAL A 78 -23.89 26.22 -4.46
N VAL A 79 -22.74 26.65 -4.97
CA VAL A 79 -22.49 28.07 -5.29
C VAL A 79 -22.87 28.31 -6.75
N GLU A 80 -24.09 28.79 -6.99
CA GLU A 80 -24.63 29.02 -8.32
C GLU A 80 -24.22 30.41 -8.85
N HIS A 81 -23.81 30.49 -10.11
CA HIS A 81 -23.47 31.74 -10.76
C HIS A 81 -24.68 32.29 -11.52
N VAL A 82 -25.07 33.53 -11.24
CA VAL A 82 -26.33 34.10 -11.75
C VAL A 82 -26.31 34.29 -13.27
N GLN A 83 -25.22 34.82 -13.84
CA GLN A 83 -25.17 35.14 -15.27
C GLN A 83 -25.13 33.89 -16.16
N THR A 84 -24.35 32.87 -15.78
CA THR A 84 -24.18 31.65 -16.60
C THR A 84 -25.15 30.55 -16.24
N SER A 85 -25.90 30.68 -15.13
CA SER A 85 -26.72 29.60 -14.55
C SER A 85 -25.95 28.30 -14.26
N GLY A 86 -24.62 28.40 -14.19
CA GLY A 86 -23.74 27.30 -13.82
C GLY A 86 -23.48 27.25 -12.31
N SER A 87 -22.63 26.32 -11.89
CA SER A 87 -22.19 26.21 -10.49
C SER A 87 -20.67 26.23 -10.41
N LEU A 88 -20.15 26.87 -9.36
CA LEU A 88 -18.75 26.79 -8.99
C LEU A 88 -18.36 25.32 -8.85
N ALA A 89 -17.23 24.93 -9.43
CA ALA A 89 -16.78 23.55 -9.49
C ALA A 89 -15.30 23.45 -9.15
N SER A 90 -14.96 22.39 -8.41
CA SER A 90 -13.62 22.04 -7.97
C SER A 90 -13.00 21.00 -8.93
N ASP A 91 -11.81 21.25 -9.47
CA ASP A 91 -11.00 20.22 -10.14
C ASP A 91 -9.73 19.94 -9.33
N VAL A 92 -9.83 19.06 -8.33
CA VAL A 92 -8.71 18.70 -7.43
C VAL A 92 -7.63 17.82 -8.07
N TRP A 93 -7.73 17.55 -9.37
CA TRP A 93 -6.73 16.78 -10.12
C TRP A 93 -5.89 17.65 -11.04
N GLU A 94 -6.35 18.87 -11.35
CA GLU A 94 -5.62 19.82 -12.17
C GLU A 94 -4.97 20.87 -11.26
N GLU A 95 -3.66 20.75 -11.06
CA GLU A 95 -2.88 21.74 -10.35
C GLU A 95 -2.60 22.95 -11.25
N THR A 96 -2.67 24.16 -10.68
CA THR A 96 -2.39 25.39 -11.42
C THR A 96 -0.95 25.49 -11.91
N PHE A 97 -0.01 24.98 -11.11
CA PHE A 97 1.36 24.71 -11.50
C PHE A 97 1.83 23.45 -10.77
N THR A 98 2.72 22.69 -11.41
CA THR A 98 3.21 21.42 -10.87
C THR A 98 3.88 21.61 -9.51
N GLY A 99 3.38 20.91 -8.48
CA GLY A 99 3.89 20.98 -7.12
C GLY A 99 3.34 22.16 -6.31
N SER A 100 2.33 22.87 -6.82
CA SER A 100 1.66 23.97 -6.11
C SER A 100 0.86 23.49 -4.91
N GLY A 101 0.25 22.30 -5.02
CA GLY A 101 -0.86 21.90 -4.15
C GLY A 101 -2.08 22.84 -4.27
N GLU A 102 -2.15 23.66 -5.33
CA GLU A 102 -3.26 24.55 -5.63
C GLU A 102 -4.00 24.11 -6.87
N TYR A 103 -5.31 23.97 -6.76
CA TYR A 103 -6.14 23.34 -7.78
C TYR A 103 -7.06 24.32 -8.49
N VAL A 104 -7.40 23.99 -9.73
CA VAL A 104 -8.25 24.81 -10.59
C VAL A 104 -9.69 24.87 -10.06
N VAL A 105 -10.28 26.06 -10.17
CA VAL A 105 -11.70 26.34 -9.90
C VAL A 105 -12.32 27.00 -11.13
N SER A 106 -13.51 26.55 -11.48
CA SER A 106 -14.23 27.00 -12.68
C SER A 106 -15.72 27.09 -12.40
N VAL A 107 -16.49 27.64 -13.34
CA VAL A 107 -17.95 27.47 -13.36
C VAL A 107 -18.31 26.42 -14.41
N GLY A 108 -18.78 25.27 -13.94
CA GLY A 108 -19.28 24.19 -14.79
C GLY A 108 -20.78 24.27 -15.01
N GLN A 109 -21.29 23.39 -15.88
CA GLN A 109 -22.73 23.21 -16.03
C GLN A 109 -23.33 22.75 -14.70
N ARG A 110 -24.50 23.31 -14.35
CA ARG A 110 -25.18 22.96 -13.11
C ARG A 110 -25.62 21.49 -13.16
N PRO A 111 -25.17 20.64 -12.23
CA PRO A 111 -25.55 19.23 -12.25
C PRO A 111 -27.03 19.07 -11.82
N PRO A 112 -27.71 18.01 -12.28
CA PRO A 112 -29.12 17.76 -11.92
C PRO A 112 -29.30 17.41 -10.44
N HIS A 113 -28.24 16.90 -9.80
CA HIS A 113 -28.17 16.62 -8.37
C HIS A 113 -26.85 17.19 -7.85
N ALA A 114 -26.75 17.40 -6.55
CA ALA A 114 -25.49 17.84 -5.97
C ALA A 114 -24.39 16.80 -6.14
N THR A 115 -23.29 17.24 -6.72
CA THR A 115 -22.09 16.42 -6.96
C THR A 115 -20.95 16.87 -6.09
N ALA A 116 -19.99 15.97 -5.83
CA ALA A 116 -18.81 16.27 -5.02
C ALA A 116 -18.06 17.51 -5.53
N ARG A 117 -17.90 17.65 -6.86
CA ARG A 117 -17.19 18.80 -7.44
C ARG A 117 -17.91 20.14 -7.30
N ALA A 118 -19.24 20.16 -7.29
CA ALA A 118 -20.05 21.38 -7.32
C ALA A 118 -20.57 21.82 -5.93
N THR A 119 -20.24 21.06 -4.88
CA THR A 119 -20.74 21.30 -3.53
C THR A 119 -19.59 21.74 -2.63
N PHE A 120 -19.82 22.78 -1.83
CA PHE A 120 -18.84 23.33 -0.90
C PHE A 120 -19.39 23.29 0.53
N LEU A 121 -18.52 23.06 1.51
CA LEU A 121 -18.86 23.21 2.92
C LEU A 121 -18.55 24.64 3.36
N LEU A 122 -19.54 25.29 3.97
CA LEU A 122 -19.43 26.65 4.49
C LEU A 122 -18.79 26.63 5.88
N VAL A 123 -17.49 26.88 5.97
CA VAL A 123 -16.74 26.77 7.23
C VAL A 123 -16.53 28.15 7.85
N GLY A 124 -16.64 28.24 9.16
CA GLY A 124 -16.34 29.49 9.88
C GLY A 124 -14.86 29.90 9.87
N PRO A 125 -14.55 31.15 10.23
CA PRO A 125 -13.16 31.61 10.39
C PRO A 125 -12.43 30.88 11.53
N SER A 126 -13.18 30.43 12.55
CA SER A 126 -12.69 29.63 13.68
C SER A 126 -13.65 28.46 13.96
N GLU A 127 -13.18 27.44 14.68
CA GLU A 127 -13.99 26.29 15.09
C GLU A 127 -15.18 26.66 16.00
N ARG A 128 -15.12 27.83 16.66
CA ARG A 128 -16.20 28.34 17.52
C ARG A 128 -17.35 28.98 16.73
N SER A 129 -17.16 29.21 15.43
CA SER A 129 -18.16 29.86 14.60
C SER A 129 -19.32 28.90 14.37
N SER A 130 -20.50 29.27 14.84
CA SER A 130 -21.71 28.44 14.77
C SER A 130 -22.94 29.31 14.55
N GLY A 131 -24.02 28.69 14.10
CA GLY A 131 -25.29 29.37 13.86
C GLY A 131 -25.46 29.91 12.44
N ILE A 132 -26.39 30.85 12.29
CA ILE A 132 -26.81 31.45 11.02
C ILE A 132 -25.74 32.42 10.52
N VAL A 133 -25.41 32.33 9.23
CA VAL A 133 -24.47 33.23 8.57
C VAL A 133 -25.20 34.49 8.12
N LYS A 134 -24.63 35.64 8.48
CA LYS A 134 -25.18 36.96 8.15
C LYS A 134 -24.31 37.68 7.13
N TYR A 135 -24.87 38.69 6.46
CA TYR A 135 -24.08 39.58 5.61
C TYR A 135 -22.99 40.29 6.42
N GLY A 136 -21.77 40.34 5.89
CA GLY A 136 -20.61 40.86 6.61
C GLY A 136 -19.84 39.81 7.43
N ASP A 137 -20.47 38.67 7.75
CA ASP A 137 -19.77 37.59 8.44
C ASP A 137 -18.72 36.98 7.50
N SER A 138 -17.57 36.64 8.08
CA SER A 138 -16.51 35.95 7.36
C SER A 138 -16.79 34.45 7.34
N PHE A 139 -16.43 33.80 6.24
CA PHE A 139 -16.46 32.34 6.09
C PHE A 139 -15.41 31.87 5.08
N ARG A 140 -15.22 30.55 4.99
CA ARG A 140 -14.43 29.86 3.98
C ARG A 140 -15.33 28.91 3.20
N LEU A 141 -15.05 28.76 1.91
CA LEU A 141 -15.68 27.73 1.09
C LEU A 141 -14.70 26.57 0.95
N MET A 142 -14.99 25.46 1.63
CA MET A 142 -14.16 24.26 1.58
C MET A 142 -14.69 23.31 0.50
N ALA A 143 -13.80 22.78 -0.34
CA ALA A 143 -14.14 21.72 -1.28
C ALA A 143 -14.65 20.48 -0.54
N ASN A 144 -15.61 19.77 -1.15
CA ASN A 144 -16.25 18.61 -0.55
C ASN A 144 -15.25 17.50 -0.18
N GLU A 145 -15.43 16.86 0.98
CA GLU A 145 -14.52 15.81 1.46
C GLU A 145 -14.48 14.57 0.56
N ALA A 146 -15.54 14.29 -0.22
CA ALA A 146 -15.56 13.16 -1.14
C ALA A 146 -14.48 13.30 -2.24
N LEU A 147 -14.07 14.52 -2.59
CA LEU A 147 -12.96 14.76 -3.53
C LEU A 147 -11.60 14.48 -2.90
N ARG A 148 -11.53 14.42 -1.58
CA ARG A 148 -10.30 14.40 -0.78
C ARG A 148 -10.00 13.01 -0.21
N VAL A 149 -10.70 11.97 -0.67
CA VAL A 149 -10.47 10.59 -0.21
C VAL A 149 -9.24 10.01 -0.89
N ASP A 150 -8.20 9.74 -0.10
CA ASP A 150 -7.03 8.97 -0.55
C ASP A 150 -7.29 7.48 -0.36
N LEU A 151 -7.46 6.77 -1.47
CA LEU A 151 -7.71 5.33 -1.49
C LEU A 151 -6.49 4.49 -1.10
N THR A 152 -5.27 5.05 -1.10
CA THR A 152 -4.05 4.30 -0.76
C THR A 152 -3.90 4.15 0.74
N THR A 153 -4.10 5.23 1.49
CA THR A 153 -4.03 5.27 2.95
C THR A 153 -5.39 5.15 3.63
N ASN A 154 -6.48 5.11 2.85
CA ASN A 154 -7.86 5.18 3.32
C ASN A 154 -8.06 6.32 4.34
N SER A 155 -7.58 7.51 3.99
CA SER A 155 -7.64 8.71 4.82
C SER A 155 -8.06 9.91 3.99
N LEU A 156 -8.48 10.99 4.65
CA LEU A 156 -8.72 12.25 3.95
C LEU A 156 -7.39 12.99 3.72
N LEU A 157 -7.22 13.53 2.52
CA LEU A 157 -6.22 14.55 2.18
C LEU A 157 -6.48 15.82 3.02
N PRO A 158 -5.59 16.82 3.00
CA PRO A 158 -5.84 18.11 3.66
C PRO A 158 -7.08 18.81 3.12
N PRO A 159 -7.78 19.63 3.94
CA PRO A 159 -8.92 20.42 3.47
C PRO A 159 -8.45 21.46 2.45
N LEU A 160 -9.24 21.66 1.39
CA LEU A 160 -8.95 22.65 0.35
C LEU A 160 -9.99 23.75 0.41
N TYR A 161 -9.54 25.00 0.48
CA TYR A 161 -10.39 26.18 0.60
C TYR A 161 -10.25 27.08 -0.63
N LEU A 162 -11.35 27.74 -1.00
CA LEU A 162 -11.34 28.77 -2.02
C LEU A 162 -10.44 29.93 -1.60
N ARG A 163 -9.36 30.14 -2.34
CA ARG A 163 -8.31 31.13 -2.10
C ARG A 163 -8.28 32.16 -3.20
N SER A 164 -7.92 33.39 -2.87
CA SER A 164 -7.49 34.36 -3.88
C SER A 164 -6.16 35.03 -3.49
N THR A 165 -5.22 35.04 -4.42
CA THR A 165 -3.88 35.63 -4.23
C THR A 165 -3.84 37.03 -4.81
N LEU A 166 -3.04 37.95 -4.23
CA LEU A 166 -2.89 39.29 -4.78
C LEU A 166 -2.36 39.23 -6.22
N LYS A 167 -2.95 40.04 -7.11
CA LYS A 167 -2.52 40.09 -8.51
C LYS A 167 -1.06 40.55 -8.58
N SER A 168 -0.22 39.73 -9.19
CA SER A 168 1.17 40.05 -9.53
C SER A 168 1.49 39.55 -10.93
N GLU A 169 2.66 39.89 -11.46
CA GLU A 169 3.15 39.35 -12.75
C GLU A 169 3.21 37.81 -12.77
N ARG A 170 3.33 37.18 -11.60
CA ARG A 170 3.41 35.72 -11.44
C ARG A 170 2.11 35.08 -10.93
N ALA A 171 1.15 35.89 -10.53
CA ALA A 171 -0.11 35.45 -9.93
C ALA A 171 -1.26 36.23 -10.55
N MET A 172 -1.79 35.70 -11.65
CA MET A 172 -2.97 36.22 -12.33
C MET A 172 -3.78 35.05 -12.90
N SER A 173 -5.06 35.30 -13.14
CA SER A 173 -5.93 34.29 -13.75
C SER A 173 -5.48 34.01 -15.20
N PRO A 174 -5.57 32.75 -15.68
CA PRO A 174 -4.91 32.32 -16.91
C PRO A 174 -5.46 32.95 -18.19
N ILE A 175 -6.71 33.40 -18.20
CA ILE A 175 -7.40 33.89 -19.41
C ILE A 175 -7.62 35.41 -19.33
N SER A 176 -8.29 35.88 -18.29
CA SER A 176 -8.61 37.32 -18.15
C SER A 176 -7.51 38.15 -17.50
N SER A 177 -6.43 37.52 -16.99
CA SER A 177 -5.35 38.20 -16.26
C SER A 177 -5.84 39.01 -15.06
N HIS A 178 -6.93 38.59 -14.42
CA HIS A 178 -7.44 39.19 -13.19
C HIS A 178 -6.78 38.57 -11.96
N GLN A 179 -7.27 38.92 -10.77
CA GLN A 179 -6.76 38.33 -9.54
C GLN A 179 -7.13 36.83 -9.51
N ASN A 180 -6.15 35.95 -9.33
CA ASN A 180 -6.35 34.50 -9.45
C ASN A 180 -7.21 33.95 -8.30
N VAL A 181 -7.98 32.90 -8.58
CA VAL A 181 -8.78 32.15 -7.61
C VAL A 181 -8.49 30.66 -7.77
N THR A 182 -8.11 30.00 -6.67
CA THR A 182 -7.68 28.60 -6.65
C THR A 182 -8.24 27.88 -5.42
N LEU A 183 -8.16 26.56 -5.39
CA LEU A 183 -8.35 25.77 -4.17
C LEU A 183 -6.99 25.53 -3.52
N SER A 184 -6.84 25.85 -2.24
CA SER A 184 -5.57 25.76 -1.53
C SER A 184 -5.73 25.13 -0.15
N PRO A 185 -4.73 24.36 0.34
CA PRO A 185 -4.73 23.84 1.70
C PRO A 185 -4.41 24.89 2.78
N VAL A 186 -4.01 26.10 2.37
CA VAL A 186 -3.64 27.19 3.27
C VAL A 186 -4.88 27.71 4.03
N THR A 187 -4.74 28.00 5.32
CA THR A 187 -5.83 28.48 6.19
C THR A 187 -5.60 29.91 6.71
N ASP A 188 -5.11 30.79 5.85
CA ASP A 188 -4.82 32.20 6.18
C ASP A 188 -5.98 33.15 5.79
N ASN A 189 -5.73 34.46 5.84
CA ASN A 189 -6.71 35.48 5.45
C ASN A 189 -7.04 35.50 3.95
N SER A 190 -6.23 34.85 3.10
CA SER A 190 -6.47 34.77 1.64
C SER A 190 -7.56 33.77 1.25
N THR A 191 -8.08 33.02 2.24
CA THR A 191 -9.21 32.08 2.07
C THR A 191 -10.52 32.59 2.67
N LEU A 192 -10.50 33.80 3.27
CA LEU A 192 -11.67 34.39 3.89
C LEU A 192 -12.50 35.17 2.87
N TRP A 193 -13.78 34.87 2.85
CA TRP A 193 -14.79 35.52 2.03
C TRP A 193 -15.88 36.14 2.91
N VAL A 194 -16.51 37.18 2.39
CA VAL A 194 -17.64 37.86 3.00
C VAL A 194 -18.75 37.98 1.96
N ALA A 195 -19.97 37.60 2.32
CA ALA A 195 -21.12 37.82 1.46
C ALA A 195 -21.66 39.24 1.68
N THR A 196 -21.98 39.90 0.57
CA THR A 196 -22.67 41.19 0.56
C THR A 196 -23.96 41.07 -0.23
N LYS A 197 -24.99 41.82 0.16
CA LYS A 197 -26.27 41.82 -0.55
C LYS A 197 -26.08 42.35 -1.99
N GLY A 198 -26.54 41.57 -2.97
CA GLY A 198 -26.22 41.77 -4.38
C GLY A 198 -27.09 42.83 -5.07
N ASP A 199 -28.38 42.78 -4.78
CA ASP A 199 -29.48 43.65 -5.26
C ASP A 199 -29.54 45.01 -4.56
N ALA A 200 -28.88 45.16 -3.41
CA ALA A 200 -28.86 46.42 -2.66
C ALA A 200 -27.73 47.35 -3.10
N SER A 201 -27.96 48.67 -2.99
CA SER A 201 -26.93 49.69 -3.17
C SER A 201 -26.94 50.76 -2.09
N GLY A 202 -25.86 51.54 -2.03
CA GLY A 202 -25.67 52.64 -1.10
C GLY A 202 -25.95 52.25 0.34
N ALA A 203 -26.90 52.97 0.95
CA ALA A 203 -27.31 52.77 2.34
C ALA A 203 -27.93 51.39 2.60
N GLU A 204 -28.71 50.86 1.66
CA GLU A 204 -29.40 49.57 1.85
C GLU A 204 -28.40 48.42 1.99
N LYS A 205 -27.29 48.49 1.26
CA LYS A 205 -26.23 47.50 1.35
C LYS A 205 -25.52 47.55 2.71
N PHE A 206 -25.36 48.75 3.27
CA PHE A 206 -24.82 48.95 4.62
C PHE A 206 -25.81 48.46 5.69
N LEU A 207 -27.10 48.81 5.57
CA LEU A 207 -28.17 48.38 6.48
C LEU A 207 -28.41 46.86 6.48
N ALA A 208 -28.12 46.18 5.36
CA ALA A 208 -28.20 44.73 5.26
C ALA A 208 -27.12 44.01 6.09
N THR A 209 -26.05 44.70 6.52
CA THR A 209 -24.99 44.11 7.34
C THR A 209 -25.57 43.50 8.62
N SER A 210 -25.08 42.32 9.02
CA SER A 210 -25.56 41.55 10.17
C SER A 210 -26.99 41.00 10.07
N THR A 211 -27.63 41.08 8.90
CA THR A 211 -28.90 40.37 8.64
C THR A 211 -28.64 38.96 8.07
N PRO A 212 -29.49 37.96 8.38
CA PRO A 212 -29.34 36.59 7.87
C PRO A 212 -29.31 36.51 6.34
N ILE A 213 -28.51 35.58 5.79
CA ILE A 213 -28.48 35.31 4.35
C ILE A 213 -29.48 34.20 4.02
N SER A 214 -30.43 34.49 3.13
CA SER A 214 -31.36 33.49 2.59
C SER A 214 -30.76 32.77 1.39
N THR A 215 -31.12 31.50 1.21
CA THR A 215 -30.74 30.71 0.02
C THR A 215 -31.25 31.28 -1.30
N HIS A 216 -32.26 32.14 -1.27
CA HIS A 216 -32.84 32.77 -2.46
C HIS A 216 -32.15 34.08 -2.84
N ASP A 217 -31.32 34.63 -1.93
CA ASP A 217 -30.68 35.91 -2.14
C ASP A 217 -29.57 35.80 -3.20
N ASN A 218 -29.48 36.84 -4.04
CA ASN A 218 -28.31 37.03 -4.88
C ASN A 218 -27.27 37.80 -4.06
N VAL A 219 -26.07 37.24 -3.95
CA VAL A 219 -25.00 37.75 -3.10
C VAL A 219 -23.73 38.03 -3.92
N GLY A 220 -23.02 39.10 -3.55
CA GLY A 220 -21.65 39.33 -3.99
C GLY A 220 -20.67 38.73 -3.00
N LEU A 221 -19.84 37.79 -3.44
CA LEU A 221 -18.80 37.16 -2.62
C LEU A 221 -17.51 37.99 -2.69
N VAL A 222 -17.20 38.69 -1.60
CA VAL A 222 -16.04 39.58 -1.50
C VAL A 222 -14.88 38.85 -0.85
N HIS A 223 -13.73 38.81 -1.51
CA HIS A 223 -12.50 38.32 -0.91
C HIS A 223 -12.04 39.30 0.18
N LYS A 224 -12.00 38.83 1.43
CA LYS A 224 -11.83 39.70 2.61
C LYS A 224 -10.53 40.50 2.58
N MET A 225 -9.44 39.88 2.11
CA MET A 225 -8.12 40.52 2.11
C MET A 225 -7.99 41.63 1.05
N THR A 226 -8.68 41.52 -0.10
CA THR A 226 -8.54 42.50 -1.20
C THR A 226 -9.77 43.40 -1.40
N GLY A 227 -10.91 43.04 -0.82
CA GLY A 227 -12.17 43.74 -1.06
C GLY A 227 -12.72 43.57 -2.48
N ILE A 228 -12.16 42.64 -3.27
CA ILE A 228 -12.55 42.39 -4.66
C ILE A 228 -13.58 41.26 -4.70
N LEU A 229 -14.59 41.40 -5.58
CA LEU A 229 -15.65 40.41 -5.76
C LEU A 229 -15.19 39.21 -6.60
N LEU A 230 -15.70 38.02 -6.24
CA LEU A 230 -15.63 36.83 -7.08
C LEU A 230 -16.38 37.08 -8.40
N HIS A 231 -15.78 36.64 -9.49
CA HIS A 231 -16.20 36.95 -10.84
C HIS A 231 -16.12 35.71 -11.74
N ALA A 232 -17.10 35.58 -12.62
CA ALA A 232 -17.05 34.70 -13.77
C ALA A 232 -17.83 35.38 -14.92
N ASP A 233 -17.38 35.20 -16.15
CA ASP A 233 -18.05 35.73 -17.35
C ASP A 233 -17.95 34.71 -18.47
N ALA A 234 -19.09 34.38 -19.10
CA ALA A 234 -19.19 33.42 -20.19
C ALA A 234 -18.21 33.66 -21.35
N LYS A 235 -17.71 34.90 -21.49
CA LYS A 235 -16.65 35.25 -22.44
C LYS A 235 -15.33 34.51 -22.21
N TYR A 236 -14.98 34.22 -20.96
CA TYR A 236 -13.70 33.62 -20.58
C TYR A 236 -13.87 32.11 -20.38
N VAL A 237 -13.70 31.35 -21.45
CA VAL A 237 -13.88 29.89 -21.46
C VAL A 237 -12.56 29.17 -21.23
N ILE A 238 -12.54 28.26 -20.25
CA ILE A 238 -11.43 27.35 -19.96
C ILE A 238 -11.80 25.91 -20.34
N ALA A 239 -10.90 25.22 -21.03
CA ALA A 239 -11.07 23.81 -21.36
C ALA A 239 -10.59 22.94 -20.19
N THR A 240 -11.49 22.09 -19.68
CA THR A 240 -11.21 21.15 -18.59
C THR A 240 -11.57 19.72 -19.01
N ASP A 241 -11.18 18.73 -18.21
CA ASP A 241 -11.59 17.33 -18.40
C ASP A 241 -13.12 17.11 -18.36
N PHE A 242 -13.85 18.09 -17.83
CA PHE A 242 -15.30 18.09 -17.69
C PHE A 242 -16.01 18.87 -18.81
N GLY A 243 -15.25 19.46 -19.73
CA GLY A 243 -15.75 20.24 -20.87
C GLY A 243 -15.33 21.70 -20.83
N ASN A 244 -16.02 22.51 -21.63
CA ASN A 244 -15.79 23.95 -21.70
C ASN A 244 -16.50 24.64 -20.53
N GLU A 245 -15.71 25.10 -19.57
CA GLU A 245 -16.18 25.76 -18.35
C GLU A 245 -15.80 27.23 -18.37
N THR A 246 -16.31 28.01 -17.43
CA THR A 246 -16.00 29.44 -17.33
C THR A 246 -14.88 29.68 -16.31
N GLU A 247 -13.92 30.55 -16.65
CA GLU A 247 -12.88 31.00 -15.73
C GLU A 247 -13.50 31.69 -14.50
N VAL A 248 -12.98 31.36 -13.32
CA VAL A 248 -13.32 32.04 -12.07
C VAL A 248 -12.12 32.87 -11.64
N CYS A 249 -12.34 34.14 -11.32
CA CYS A 249 -11.32 35.06 -10.85
C CYS A 249 -11.90 36.10 -9.90
N CYS A 250 -11.07 36.99 -9.37
CA CYS A 250 -11.50 38.13 -8.57
C CYS A 250 -11.42 39.41 -9.41
N ALA A 251 -12.59 40.00 -9.71
CA ALA A 251 -12.70 41.26 -10.44
C ALA A 251 -14.05 41.95 -10.18
N THR A 252 -14.04 43.18 -9.66
CA THR A 252 -15.28 43.93 -9.38
C THR A 252 -15.75 44.69 -10.63
N MET A 253 -16.81 44.20 -11.28
CA MET A 253 -17.43 44.87 -12.42
C MET A 253 -18.29 46.05 -11.94
N LYS A 254 -18.06 47.21 -12.54
CA LYS A 254 -18.77 48.45 -12.22
C LYS A 254 -19.40 49.03 -13.47
N ASN A 255 -20.60 49.56 -13.34
CA ASN A 255 -21.20 50.37 -14.41
C ASN A 255 -20.37 51.63 -14.67
N HIS A 256 -20.25 51.99 -15.94
CA HIS A 256 -19.52 53.16 -16.42
C HIS A 256 -20.17 54.50 -15.99
N SER A 257 -21.36 54.46 -15.41
CA SER A 257 -22.06 55.64 -14.88
C SER A 257 -21.23 56.34 -13.80
N LYS A 258 -20.99 57.63 -13.98
CA LYS A 258 -20.32 58.48 -13.00
C LYS A 258 -21.21 58.67 -11.77
N SER A 259 -20.62 58.64 -10.57
CA SER A 259 -21.29 59.00 -9.32
C SER A 259 -20.54 60.17 -8.67
N PHE A 260 -21.28 61.17 -8.18
CA PHE A 260 -20.71 62.41 -7.63
C PHE A 260 -20.36 62.25 -6.14
N ASN A 261 -19.61 61.19 -5.80
CA ASN A 261 -19.32 60.80 -4.42
C ASN A 261 -18.66 61.95 -3.61
N LEU A 262 -17.63 62.58 -4.18
CA LEU A 262 -16.91 63.71 -3.55
C LEU A 262 -17.81 64.93 -3.31
N HIS A 263 -18.81 65.15 -4.18
CA HIS A 263 -19.76 66.24 -3.98
C HIS A 263 -20.70 65.95 -2.81
N HIS A 264 -21.27 64.73 -2.76
CA HIS A 264 -22.15 64.33 -1.67
C HIS A 264 -21.43 64.27 -0.32
N GLU A 265 -20.16 63.84 -0.29
CA GLU A 265 -19.34 63.86 0.92
C GLU A 265 -19.08 65.30 1.39
N ARG A 266 -18.74 66.21 0.48
CA ARG A 266 -18.57 67.63 0.80
C ARG A 266 -19.85 68.29 1.34
N GLN A 267 -21.01 67.93 0.82
CA GLN A 267 -22.31 68.44 1.28
C GLN A 267 -22.80 67.77 2.58
N GLY A 268 -22.21 66.64 2.98
CA GLY A 268 -22.68 65.84 4.10
C GLY A 268 -23.92 64.98 3.80
N ASP A 269 -24.32 64.87 2.53
CA ASP A 269 -25.50 64.07 2.11
C ASP A 269 -25.27 62.57 2.29
N ARG A 270 -24.02 62.11 2.12
CA ARG A 270 -23.62 60.69 2.21
C ARG A 270 -22.22 60.57 2.79
N SER A 271 -22.03 59.56 3.64
CA SER A 271 -20.69 59.16 4.08
C SER A 271 -19.99 58.32 3.00
N ALA A 272 -18.66 58.21 3.12
CA ALA A 272 -17.84 57.41 2.22
C ALA A 272 -18.33 55.95 2.08
N ASP A 273 -18.90 55.41 3.16
CA ASP A 273 -19.38 54.02 3.24
C ASP A 273 -20.70 53.79 2.49
N MET A 274 -21.45 54.86 2.18
CA MET A 274 -22.72 54.81 1.45
C MET A 274 -22.53 54.91 -0.07
N HIS A 275 -21.29 54.81 -0.57
CA HIS A 275 -20.96 54.88 -1.98
C HIS A 275 -21.04 53.53 -2.73
N ALA A 276 -21.52 52.47 -2.07
CA ALA A 276 -21.64 51.16 -2.68
C ALA A 276 -22.58 51.18 -3.89
N LYS A 277 -22.12 50.72 -5.05
CA LYS A 277 -22.97 50.51 -6.23
C LYS A 277 -23.61 49.12 -6.19
N GLU A 278 -24.71 48.96 -6.93
CA GLU A 278 -25.30 47.65 -7.19
C GLU A 278 -24.28 46.72 -7.84
N THR A 279 -24.32 45.46 -7.44
CA THR A 279 -23.42 44.43 -7.92
C THR A 279 -23.89 43.93 -9.28
N GLN A 280 -23.00 43.89 -10.28
CA GLN A 280 -23.37 43.44 -11.62
C GLN A 280 -23.53 41.91 -11.70
N SER A 281 -24.32 41.41 -12.65
CA SER A 281 -24.60 39.98 -12.81
C SER A 281 -23.37 39.05 -12.88
N PRO A 282 -22.22 39.43 -13.48
CA PRO A 282 -21.01 38.59 -13.48
C PRO A 282 -20.33 38.45 -12.10
N ASN A 283 -20.79 39.20 -11.10
CA ASN A 283 -20.32 39.15 -9.72
C ASN A 283 -21.40 38.64 -8.75
N LEU A 284 -22.56 38.24 -9.27
CA LEU A 284 -23.67 37.73 -8.47
C LEU A 284 -23.66 36.21 -8.42
N TRP A 285 -23.78 35.71 -7.20
CA TRP A 285 -23.80 34.29 -6.88
C TRP A 285 -25.00 34.00 -5.99
N ARG A 286 -25.40 32.73 -5.92
CA ARG A 286 -26.38 32.24 -4.96
C ARG A 286 -25.80 31.05 -4.22
N LEU A 287 -25.96 31.04 -2.90
CA LEU A 287 -25.57 29.92 -2.05
C LEU A 287 -26.80 29.04 -1.85
N ALA A 288 -26.96 28.04 -2.72
CA ALA A 288 -28.16 27.21 -2.78
C ALA A 288 -28.10 26.06 -1.76
N LEU A 289 -29.17 25.95 -0.96
CA LEU A 289 -29.47 24.80 -0.09
C LEU A 289 -30.29 23.75 -0.85
N GLY A 290 -30.44 22.56 -0.26
CA GLY A 290 -31.30 21.51 -0.79
C GLY A 290 -32.76 21.96 -0.85
N SER A 291 -33.54 21.43 -1.79
CA SER A 291 -34.99 21.72 -1.88
C SER A 291 -35.84 20.79 -1.01
N SER A 292 -35.27 19.70 -0.49
CA SER A 292 -35.96 18.72 0.35
C SER A 292 -35.02 18.15 1.42
N PRO A 293 -35.57 17.65 2.55
CA PRO A 293 -34.78 16.98 3.59
C PRO A 293 -33.97 15.79 3.06
N GLY A 294 -34.51 15.05 2.09
CA GLY A 294 -33.82 13.91 1.47
C GLY A 294 -32.57 14.29 0.66
N ALA A 295 -32.38 15.58 0.33
CA ALA A 295 -31.13 16.07 -0.26
C ALA A 295 -30.00 16.19 0.79
N ALA A 296 -30.34 16.29 2.08
CA ALA A 296 -29.40 16.43 3.19
C ALA A 296 -28.97 15.09 3.81
N GLU A 297 -29.54 13.97 3.36
CA GLU A 297 -29.18 12.63 3.84
C GLU A 297 -27.73 12.31 3.52
N GLU A 298 -26.93 12.07 4.57
CA GLU A 298 -25.54 11.63 4.43
C GLU A 298 -25.50 10.15 4.11
N SER A 299 -25.29 9.83 2.83
CA SER A 299 -25.18 8.45 2.35
C SER A 299 -23.73 7.97 2.21
N ARG A 300 -22.74 8.82 2.48
CA ARG A 300 -21.32 8.52 2.22
C ARG A 300 -20.66 7.93 3.45
N ALA A 301 -19.87 6.86 3.24
CA ALA A 301 -18.92 6.37 4.22
C ALA A 301 -17.56 7.03 3.97
N LEU A 302 -17.37 8.23 4.53
CA LEU A 302 -16.08 8.92 4.44
C LEU A 302 -15.09 8.34 5.46
N PRO A 303 -13.80 8.21 5.10
CA PRO A 303 -12.77 7.88 6.08
C PRO A 303 -12.70 8.94 7.18
N ALA A 304 -12.30 8.53 8.37
CA ALA A 304 -12.07 9.48 9.45
C ALA A 304 -11.00 10.52 9.04
N PRO A 305 -11.16 11.78 9.45
CA PRO A 305 -10.14 12.80 9.21
C PRO A 305 -8.81 12.37 9.84
N ALA A 306 -7.69 12.77 9.24
CA ALA A 306 -6.36 12.48 9.79
C ALA A 306 -6.18 13.24 11.11
N THR A 307 -6.55 12.61 12.22
CA THR A 307 -6.27 13.11 13.58
C THR A 307 -4.88 12.63 14.03
N PRO A 308 -4.23 13.30 15.00
CA PRO A 308 -2.93 12.86 15.51
C PRO A 308 -2.93 11.38 15.96
N ALA A 309 -4.03 10.91 16.56
CA ALA A 309 -4.20 9.51 16.96
C ALA A 309 -4.24 8.56 15.77
N ILE A 310 -5.02 8.89 14.73
CA ILE A 310 -5.10 8.09 13.49
C ILE A 310 -3.74 8.08 12.78
N VAL A 311 -3.02 9.20 12.75
CA VAL A 311 -1.68 9.26 12.16
C VAL A 311 -0.71 8.37 12.94
N LEU A 312 -0.76 8.36 14.28
CA LEU A 312 0.04 7.44 15.08
C LEU A 312 -0.29 5.97 14.77
N ASP A 313 -1.57 5.63 14.64
CA ASP A 313 -2.00 4.28 14.21
C ASP A 313 -1.43 3.92 12.84
N LEU A 314 -1.46 4.86 11.88
CA LEU A 314 -0.89 4.68 10.54
C LEU A 314 0.63 4.47 10.59
N ILE A 315 1.36 5.24 11.42
CA ILE A 315 2.81 5.05 11.62
C ILE A 315 3.08 3.64 12.18
N VAL A 316 2.33 3.22 13.20
CA VAL A 316 2.49 1.89 13.80
C VAL A 316 2.20 0.79 12.77
N ASP A 317 1.15 0.92 11.97
CA ASP A 317 0.82 -0.03 10.90
C ASP A 317 1.93 -0.09 9.84
N ALA A 318 2.44 1.07 9.40
CA ALA A 318 3.53 1.17 8.43
C ALA A 318 4.82 0.50 8.92
N LEU A 319 5.20 0.71 10.18
CA LEU A 319 6.37 0.07 10.80
C LEU A 319 6.15 -1.45 10.95
N THR A 320 4.96 -1.86 11.39
CA THR A 320 4.60 -3.26 11.65
C THR A 320 4.61 -4.10 10.37
N ARG A 321 4.17 -3.54 9.23
CA ARG A 321 4.21 -4.21 7.92
C ARG A 321 5.62 -4.63 7.52
N THR A 322 6.65 -3.94 8.00
CA THR A 322 8.05 -4.26 7.72
C THR A 322 8.54 -5.35 8.67
N SER A 323 8.40 -5.14 9.98
CA SER A 323 8.52 -6.16 11.04
C SER A 323 7.94 -5.63 12.33
N VAL A 324 7.37 -6.53 13.15
CA VAL A 324 6.81 -6.21 14.48
C VAL A 324 7.80 -5.53 15.43
N PHE A 325 9.10 -5.68 15.20
CA PHE A 325 10.15 -5.07 16.03
C PHE A 325 10.52 -3.62 15.62
N HIS A 326 10.00 -3.08 14.51
CA HIS A 326 10.36 -1.73 14.06
C HIS A 326 9.83 -0.64 15.00
N VAL A 327 8.69 -0.85 15.66
CA VAL A 327 8.18 0.07 16.69
C VAL A 327 9.20 0.17 17.83
N ARG A 328 9.67 -0.98 18.34
CA ARG A 328 10.72 -1.02 19.37
C ARG A 328 12.05 -0.44 18.87
N ALA A 329 12.43 -0.69 17.62
CA ALA A 329 13.66 -0.14 17.04
C ALA A 329 13.61 1.39 16.96
N LEU A 330 12.47 1.97 16.60
CA LEU A 330 12.25 3.41 16.61
C LEU A 330 12.38 3.96 18.04
N VAL A 331 11.63 3.40 19.00
CA VAL A 331 11.67 3.84 20.40
C VAL A 331 13.10 3.76 20.97
N HIS A 332 13.79 2.64 20.75
CA HIS A 332 15.18 2.48 21.19
C HIS A 332 16.13 3.50 20.55
N SER A 333 15.96 3.80 19.26
CA SER A 333 16.77 4.83 18.58
C SER A 333 16.52 6.23 19.15
N LEU A 334 15.27 6.57 19.44
CA LEU A 334 14.90 7.84 20.04
C LEU A 334 15.40 7.96 21.47
N GLN A 335 15.30 6.89 22.28
CA GLN A 335 15.87 6.84 23.63
C GLN A 335 17.40 7.01 23.63
N ALA A 336 18.10 6.44 22.65
CA ALA A 336 19.54 6.61 22.51
C ALA A 336 19.95 8.04 22.11
N ILE A 337 19.09 8.74 21.36
CA ILE A 337 19.25 10.17 21.03
C ILE A 337 18.92 11.03 22.26
N ASP A 338 17.82 10.75 22.94
CA ASP A 338 17.36 11.42 24.17
C ASP A 338 18.46 11.42 25.24
N ALA A 339 19.09 10.26 25.49
CA ALA A 339 20.18 10.11 26.45
C ALA A 339 21.44 10.94 26.13
N LYS A 340 21.62 11.37 24.88
CA LYS A 340 22.78 12.17 24.44
C LYS A 340 22.47 13.66 24.30
N THR A 341 21.19 14.03 24.35
CA THR A 341 20.70 15.37 24.02
C THR A 341 19.87 15.95 25.16
N THR A 342 19.24 17.10 24.94
CA THR A 342 18.36 17.78 25.90
C THR A 342 16.94 17.19 25.96
N GLY A 343 16.70 16.08 25.26
CA GLY A 343 15.41 15.42 25.09
C GLY A 343 14.40 16.15 24.20
N LEU A 344 14.90 17.14 23.45
CA LEU A 344 14.18 17.83 22.38
C LEU A 344 14.78 17.42 21.04
N MET A 345 13.92 17.15 20.07
CA MET A 345 14.29 16.85 18.69
C MET A 345 13.60 17.83 17.75
N GLU A 346 14.30 18.26 16.70
CA GLU A 346 13.69 19.08 15.66
C GLU A 346 12.63 18.26 14.92
N ARG A 347 11.56 18.94 14.54
CA ARG A 347 10.41 18.31 13.87
C ARG A 347 10.80 17.53 12.61
N GLU A 348 11.67 18.10 11.78
CA GLU A 348 12.08 17.47 10.51
C GLU A 348 12.98 16.25 10.78
N ASP A 349 13.87 16.32 11.77
CA ASP A 349 14.70 15.18 12.16
C ASP A 349 13.85 14.00 12.64
N LEU A 350 12.82 14.24 13.46
CA LEU A 350 11.91 13.20 13.94
C LEU A 350 11.15 12.54 12.78
N LYS A 351 10.69 13.34 11.81
CA LYS A 351 10.05 12.85 10.58
C LYS A 351 10.98 11.95 9.78
N TRP A 352 12.25 12.34 9.59
CA TRP A 352 13.24 11.51 8.90
C TRP A 352 13.60 10.24 9.67
N ALA A 353 13.64 10.29 11.00
CA ALA A 353 13.88 9.10 11.84
C ALA A 353 12.78 8.04 11.65
N ILE A 354 11.52 8.45 11.55
CA ILE A 354 10.40 7.54 11.26
C ILE A 354 10.50 6.99 9.84
N LYS A 355 10.65 7.88 8.84
CA LYS A 355 10.78 7.50 7.42
C LYS A 355 11.94 6.54 7.15
N ALA A 356 13.03 6.62 7.91
CA ALA A 356 14.18 5.72 7.76
C ALA A 356 13.84 4.25 8.09
N LEU A 357 12.82 4.02 8.92
CA LEU A 357 12.34 2.68 9.30
C LEU A 357 11.13 2.22 8.48
N GLU A 358 10.47 3.13 7.77
CA GLU A 358 9.43 2.79 6.80
C GLU A 358 10.03 2.09 5.57
N SER A 359 9.38 1.03 5.09
CA SER A 359 9.79 0.38 3.85
C SER A 359 9.64 1.35 2.67
N SER A 360 10.68 1.47 1.84
CA SER A 360 10.66 2.21 0.57
C SER A 360 9.68 1.66 -0.49
N SER A 361 8.86 0.66 -0.15
CA SER A 361 7.91 0.02 -1.05
C SER A 361 6.57 0.77 -1.15
N GLY A 362 6.64 2.04 -1.59
CA GLY A 362 5.68 2.85 -2.39
C GLY A 362 4.15 2.65 -2.40
N LYS A 363 3.52 1.84 -1.54
CA LYS A 363 2.05 1.65 -1.55
C LYS A 363 1.34 2.00 -0.24
N ALA A 364 2.09 2.30 0.82
CA ALA A 364 1.53 2.67 2.13
C ALA A 364 2.44 3.62 2.93
N ALA A 365 3.35 4.35 2.26
CA ALA A 365 4.16 5.36 2.93
C ALA A 365 3.26 6.52 3.37
N LEU A 366 3.43 6.97 4.61
CA LEU A 366 2.69 8.12 5.10
C LEU A 366 3.09 9.37 4.31
N ARG A 367 2.10 10.23 4.08
CA ARG A 367 2.31 11.50 3.38
C ARG A 367 2.84 12.56 4.35
N ASP A 368 3.55 13.54 3.81
CA ASP A 368 4.14 14.62 4.59
C ASP A 368 3.09 15.42 5.37
N ASP A 369 1.90 15.63 4.80
CA ASP A 369 0.79 16.30 5.50
C ASP A 369 0.30 15.54 6.74
N GLN A 370 0.34 14.20 6.71
CA GLN A 370 -0.06 13.38 7.85
C GLN A 370 0.94 13.52 9.00
N TYR A 371 2.24 13.45 8.68
CA TYR A 371 3.31 13.75 9.63
C TYR A 371 3.12 15.13 10.25
N ASP A 372 2.86 16.13 9.42
CA ASP A 372 2.69 17.50 9.86
C ASP A 372 1.53 17.66 10.85
N VAL A 373 0.42 16.93 10.69
CA VAL A 373 -0.69 16.94 11.65
C VAL A 373 -0.25 16.43 13.03
N LEU A 374 0.43 15.29 13.08
CA LEU A 374 0.92 14.73 14.34
C LEU A 374 1.97 15.62 15.00
N LEU A 375 2.96 16.06 14.20
CA LEU A 375 4.08 16.84 14.70
C LEU A 375 3.64 18.23 15.17
N SER A 376 2.65 18.84 14.52
CA SER A 376 2.06 20.12 14.97
C SER A 376 1.31 19.98 16.30
N ALA A 377 0.70 18.82 16.55
CA ALA A 377 0.01 18.55 17.81
C ALA A 377 0.98 18.33 18.98
N LEU A 378 2.19 17.81 18.70
CA LEU A 378 3.22 17.56 19.70
C LEU A 378 4.18 18.75 19.93
N ASP A 379 4.24 19.71 19.00
CA ASP A 379 5.02 20.94 19.12
C ASP A 379 4.30 21.98 20.02
N GLU A 380 4.48 21.82 21.33
CA GLU A 380 3.97 22.74 22.34
C GLU A 380 4.48 24.18 22.12
N GLY A 381 3.62 25.03 21.57
CA GLY A 381 3.91 26.45 21.36
C GLY A 381 4.54 26.79 20.01
N LYS A 382 4.51 25.88 19.02
CA LYS A 382 4.98 26.11 17.64
C LYS A 382 6.44 26.57 17.58
N LYS A 383 7.30 25.97 18.41
CA LYS A 383 8.72 26.32 18.51
C LYS A 383 9.60 25.52 17.54
N GLY A 384 9.02 24.53 16.85
CA GLY A 384 9.73 23.63 15.92
C GLY A 384 10.40 22.44 16.59
N PHE A 385 10.24 22.26 17.90
CA PHE A 385 10.89 21.20 18.68
C PHE A 385 9.86 20.33 19.40
N ILE A 386 10.11 19.03 19.41
CA ILE A 386 9.23 18.03 20.03
C ILE A 386 9.98 17.34 21.17
N ARG A 387 9.31 17.18 22.32
CA ARG A 387 9.84 16.37 23.42
C ARG A 387 9.79 14.90 23.04
N LEU A 388 10.94 14.24 23.04
CA LEU A 388 11.07 12.83 22.65
C LEU A 388 10.24 11.91 23.55
N THR A 389 10.22 12.17 24.84
CA THR A 389 9.40 11.41 25.81
C THR A 389 7.92 11.46 25.49
N ALA A 390 7.39 12.64 25.15
CA ALA A 390 5.98 12.80 24.77
C ALA A 390 5.62 12.01 23.49
N PHE A 391 6.53 11.99 22.51
CA PHE A 391 6.33 11.19 21.30
C PHE A 391 6.43 9.67 21.59
N ILE A 392 7.40 9.25 22.40
CA ILE A 392 7.58 7.85 22.80
C ILE A 392 6.35 7.34 23.56
N ASP A 393 5.79 8.14 24.46
CA ASP A 393 4.57 7.78 25.19
C ASP A 393 3.36 7.74 24.24
N ALA A 394 3.28 8.67 23.29
CA ALA A 394 2.22 8.68 22.28
C ALA A 394 2.26 7.46 21.34
N ILE A 395 3.45 7.03 20.90
CA ILE A 395 3.58 5.87 20.01
C ILE A 395 3.37 4.54 20.75
N ARG A 396 3.82 4.45 22.01
CA ARG A 396 3.56 3.30 22.91
C ARG A 396 2.07 3.09 23.13
N GLY A 397 1.32 4.20 23.20
CA GLY A 397 -0.08 4.19 23.59
C GLY A 397 -0.23 3.95 25.09
N GLY A 398 -1.44 3.56 25.50
CA GLY A 398 -1.76 3.29 26.90
C GLY A 398 -1.00 2.08 27.48
N SER A 399 -1.32 1.75 28.73
CA SER A 399 -0.78 0.55 29.39
C SER A 399 -1.19 -0.74 28.67
N LEU A 400 -0.36 -1.78 28.78
CA LEU A 400 -0.71 -3.15 28.38
C LEU A 400 -2.07 -3.55 28.96
N SER A 401 -2.86 -4.32 28.19
CA SER A 401 -4.08 -4.94 28.72
C SER A 401 -3.71 -5.83 29.91
N PRO A 402 -4.61 -5.99 30.92
CA PRO A 402 -4.32 -6.81 32.10
C PRO A 402 -3.85 -8.23 31.74
N SER A 403 -4.44 -8.83 30.70
CA SER A 403 -4.09 -10.16 30.19
C SER A 403 -2.67 -10.21 29.61
N ARG A 404 -2.28 -9.23 28.77
CA ARG A 404 -0.91 -9.17 28.22
C ARG A 404 0.11 -8.85 29.30
N MET A 405 -0.25 -8.01 30.26
CA MET A 405 0.60 -7.69 31.40
C MET A 405 0.88 -8.95 32.22
N ALA A 406 -0.14 -9.74 32.57
CA ALA A 406 0.04 -11.01 33.27
C ALA A 406 1.00 -11.96 32.53
N LEU A 407 0.84 -12.14 31.21
CA LEU A 407 1.75 -12.97 30.40
C LEU A 407 3.20 -12.50 30.44
N VAL A 408 3.43 -11.18 30.38
CA VAL A 408 4.78 -10.60 30.43
C VAL A 408 5.41 -10.81 31.81
N HIS A 409 4.64 -10.63 32.88
CA HIS A 409 5.07 -10.91 34.25
C HIS A 409 5.40 -12.39 34.46
N ASP A 410 4.50 -13.30 34.05
CA ASP A 410 4.70 -14.75 34.15
C ASP A 410 5.95 -15.20 33.37
N THR A 411 6.20 -14.58 32.21
CA THR A 411 7.41 -14.86 31.42
C THR A 411 8.69 -14.40 32.14
N TYR A 412 8.67 -13.21 32.75
CA TYR A 412 9.83 -12.70 33.51
C TYR A 412 10.14 -13.54 34.75
N ASP A 413 9.09 -13.91 35.49
CA ASP A 413 9.20 -14.78 36.66
C ASP A 413 9.71 -16.18 36.27
N GLY A 414 9.24 -16.71 35.13
CA GLY A 414 9.74 -17.95 34.55
C GLY A 414 11.22 -17.91 34.18
N LEU A 415 11.69 -16.81 33.58
CA LEU A 415 13.12 -16.59 33.27
C LEU A 415 13.95 -16.51 34.56
N THR A 416 13.44 -15.81 35.57
CA THR A 416 14.11 -15.68 36.87
C THR A 416 14.20 -17.03 37.59
N GLY A 417 13.12 -17.81 37.55
CA GLY A 417 13.08 -19.15 38.16
C GLY A 417 13.97 -20.18 37.46
N ALA A 418 14.19 -20.08 36.15
CA ALA A 418 14.98 -21.05 35.39
C ALA A 418 16.48 -20.71 35.32
N TYR A 419 16.84 -19.43 35.30
CA TYR A 419 18.22 -18.98 35.04
C TYR A 419 18.79 -18.06 36.15
N GLY A 420 18.00 -17.69 37.16
CA GLY A 420 18.38 -16.71 38.17
C GLY A 420 18.24 -15.27 37.65
N ASP A 421 19.11 -14.36 38.09
CA ASP A 421 19.01 -12.94 37.73
C ASP A 421 18.98 -12.71 36.21
N VAL A 422 17.92 -12.05 35.74
CA VAL A 422 17.70 -11.79 34.31
C VAL A 422 18.70 -10.75 33.81
N THR A 423 19.80 -11.22 33.22
CA THR A 423 20.81 -10.40 32.54
C THR A 423 20.72 -10.55 31.03
N LEU A 424 21.33 -9.63 30.26
CA LEU A 424 21.35 -9.74 28.80
C LEU A 424 21.98 -11.07 28.30
N ASN A 425 22.94 -11.62 29.05
CA ASN A 425 23.51 -12.95 28.78
C ASN A 425 22.48 -14.07 28.92
N VAL A 426 21.66 -14.03 29.98
CA VAL A 426 20.56 -14.97 30.19
C VAL A 426 19.54 -14.86 29.07
N LEU A 427 19.15 -13.63 28.69
CA LEU A 427 18.24 -13.41 27.57
C LEU A 427 18.82 -13.95 26.26
N ARG A 428 20.11 -13.75 25.98
CA ARG A 428 20.79 -14.32 24.79
C ARG A 428 20.80 -15.84 24.77
N GLN A 429 20.85 -16.48 25.93
CA GLN A 429 20.85 -17.94 26.06
C GLN A 429 19.45 -18.53 25.96
N ALA A 430 18.44 -17.86 26.52
CA ALA A 430 17.06 -18.32 26.55
C ALA A 430 16.29 -18.02 25.25
N TYR A 431 16.63 -16.94 24.54
CA TYR A 431 15.88 -16.46 23.38
C TYR A 431 16.03 -17.36 22.15
N ASP A 432 14.91 -17.84 21.60
CA ASP A 432 14.88 -18.57 20.33
C ASP A 432 14.89 -17.62 19.13
N LYS A 433 16.02 -17.55 18.42
CA LYS A 433 16.19 -16.77 17.18
C LYS A 433 15.24 -17.20 16.06
N GLY A 434 14.70 -18.42 16.12
CA GLY A 434 13.70 -18.92 15.18
C GLY A 434 12.37 -18.16 15.25
N CYS A 435 12.05 -17.54 16.38
CA CYS A 435 10.80 -16.82 16.58
C CYS A 435 10.69 -15.55 15.71
N GLU A 436 11.80 -14.99 15.22
CA GLU A 436 11.79 -13.75 14.44
C GLU A 436 11.30 -13.95 12.98
N LYS A 437 11.46 -15.16 12.42
CA LYS A 437 11.20 -15.44 10.99
C LYS A 437 9.75 -15.20 10.54
N PRO A 438 8.71 -15.62 11.29
CA PRO A 438 7.32 -15.36 10.92
C PRO A 438 6.96 -13.87 10.92
N PHE A 439 7.74 -13.04 11.62
CA PHE A 439 7.47 -11.62 11.82
C PHE A 439 8.44 -10.70 11.04
N GLN A 440 9.19 -11.25 10.09
CA GLN A 440 10.05 -10.52 9.16
C GLN A 440 9.53 -10.66 7.73
N THR A 441 9.42 -9.56 7.00
CA THR A 441 9.11 -9.61 5.56
C THR A 441 10.38 -9.82 4.74
N ILE A 442 10.26 -10.51 3.59
CA ILE A 442 11.38 -10.93 2.72
C ILE A 442 12.27 -9.76 2.25
N LYS A 443 11.80 -8.50 2.36
CA LYS A 443 12.49 -7.29 1.88
C LYS A 443 13.10 -6.42 2.98
N SER A 444 12.91 -6.74 4.27
CA SER A 444 13.43 -5.92 5.37
C SER A 444 14.86 -6.32 5.77
N LYS A 445 15.68 -5.36 6.21
CA LYS A 445 16.96 -5.68 6.88
C LYS A 445 16.64 -6.46 8.17
N PRO A 446 17.32 -7.59 8.45
CA PRO A 446 17.07 -8.35 9.67
C PRO A 446 17.45 -7.51 10.89
N ILE A 447 16.46 -7.20 11.74
CA ILE A 447 16.69 -6.55 13.03
C ILE A 447 16.96 -7.64 14.05
N LYS A 448 18.09 -7.53 14.77
CA LYS A 448 18.42 -8.43 15.88
C LYS A 448 17.67 -7.96 17.13
N PHE A 449 16.65 -8.69 17.57
CA PHE A 449 15.82 -8.25 18.71
C PHE A 449 16.64 -7.95 19.97
N LEU A 450 17.65 -8.77 20.25
CA LEU A 450 18.53 -8.62 21.42
C LEU A 450 19.39 -7.34 21.42
N THR A 451 19.53 -6.64 20.29
CA THR A 451 20.21 -5.33 20.26
C THR A 451 19.28 -4.16 20.59
N LEU A 452 17.98 -4.40 20.76
CA LEU A 452 16.98 -3.37 21.03
C LEU A 452 16.67 -3.18 22.53
N TRP A 453 17.40 -3.87 23.41
CA TRP A 453 17.28 -3.71 24.86
C TRP A 453 17.98 -2.43 25.32
N THR A 454 17.43 -1.74 26.30
CA THR A 454 18.01 -0.47 26.77
C THR A 454 19.35 -0.73 27.47
N THR A 455 19.44 -1.83 28.21
CA THR A 455 20.67 -2.34 28.79
C THR A 455 21.49 -3.11 27.76
N GLN A 456 22.66 -2.57 27.37
CA GLN A 456 23.61 -3.23 26.45
C GLN A 456 24.78 -3.90 27.17
N ASP A 457 24.95 -3.65 28.48
CA ASP A 457 25.95 -4.31 29.30
C ASP A 457 25.55 -5.78 29.55
N PRO A 458 26.35 -6.77 29.11
CA PRO A 458 26.04 -8.18 29.24
C PRO A 458 25.75 -8.67 30.67
N ALA A 459 26.34 -8.02 31.67
CA ALA A 459 26.28 -8.43 33.08
C ALA A 459 25.26 -7.64 33.91
N ARG A 460 24.70 -6.55 33.37
CA ARG A 460 23.75 -5.72 34.08
C ARG A 460 22.36 -6.38 34.12
N LEU A 461 21.71 -6.26 35.28
CA LEU A 461 20.38 -6.80 35.52
C LEU A 461 19.33 -6.00 34.73
N VAL A 462 18.52 -6.73 33.96
CA VAL A 462 17.37 -6.22 33.24
C VAL A 462 16.19 -6.24 34.20
N SER A 463 15.77 -5.05 34.65
CA SER A 463 14.65 -4.94 35.58
C SER A 463 13.33 -5.37 34.93
N LEU A 464 12.37 -5.82 35.76
CA LEU A 464 11.01 -6.10 35.32
C LEU A 464 10.36 -4.89 34.61
N HIS A 465 10.66 -3.67 35.07
CA HIS A 465 10.15 -2.46 34.43
C HIS A 465 10.70 -2.28 33.00
N GLU A 466 12.00 -2.51 32.79
CA GLU A 466 12.62 -2.48 31.46
C GLU A 466 12.02 -3.57 30.55
N PHE A 467 11.84 -4.78 31.08
CA PHE A 467 11.23 -5.90 30.37
C PHE A 467 9.80 -5.57 29.91
N VAL A 468 8.99 -5.03 30.80
CA VAL A 468 7.63 -4.58 30.51
C VAL A 468 7.62 -3.47 29.44
N ASP A 469 8.55 -2.52 29.51
CA ASP A 469 8.64 -1.42 28.54
C ASP A 469 8.98 -1.89 27.12
N VAL A 470 9.87 -2.87 26.96
CA VAL A 470 10.15 -3.51 25.67
C VAL A 470 8.87 -4.16 25.12
N TYR A 471 8.12 -4.87 25.98
CA TYR A 471 6.92 -5.56 25.56
C TYR A 471 5.70 -4.66 25.37
N LYS A 472 5.66 -3.45 25.93
CA LYS A 472 4.71 -2.40 25.54
C LYS A 472 4.90 -2.03 24.07
N ASP A 473 6.14 -1.77 23.67
CA ASP A 473 6.48 -1.40 22.28
C ASP A 473 6.13 -2.52 21.30
N VAL A 474 6.41 -3.78 21.65
CA VAL A 474 6.08 -4.96 20.81
C VAL A 474 4.58 -5.24 20.79
N SER A 475 3.90 -5.11 21.94
CA SER A 475 2.45 -5.29 22.05
C SER A 475 1.70 -4.32 21.13
N ARG A 476 2.20 -3.09 20.98
CA ARG A 476 1.59 -2.08 20.13
C ARG A 476 1.55 -2.47 18.65
N ALA A 477 2.53 -3.24 18.19
CA ALA A 477 2.61 -3.76 16.82
C ALA A 477 1.71 -5.00 16.57
N ILE A 478 1.16 -5.62 17.63
CA ILE A 478 0.41 -6.87 17.52
C ILE A 478 -1.05 -6.63 17.90
N ALA A 479 -1.93 -6.68 16.90
CA ALA A 479 -3.36 -6.43 17.10
C ALA A 479 -4.06 -7.54 17.93
N ASP A 480 -3.71 -8.81 17.71
CA ASP A 480 -4.38 -9.95 18.34
C ASP A 480 -3.62 -10.47 19.57
N ASP A 481 -4.35 -10.67 20.68
CA ASP A 481 -3.81 -11.18 21.94
C ASP A 481 -3.25 -12.61 21.80
N SER A 482 -3.87 -13.44 20.96
CA SER A 482 -3.37 -14.80 20.70
C SER A 482 -2.03 -14.80 19.94
N MET A 483 -1.85 -13.87 18.98
CA MET A 483 -0.56 -13.70 18.31
C MET A 483 0.53 -13.21 19.27
N PHE A 484 0.18 -12.35 20.23
CA PHE A 484 1.11 -11.85 21.24
C PHE A 484 1.56 -12.98 22.19
N ASP A 485 0.62 -13.80 22.67
CA ASP A 485 0.92 -14.99 23.47
C ASP A 485 1.83 -15.97 22.71
N GLN A 486 1.51 -16.28 21.46
CA GLN A 486 2.34 -17.12 20.61
C GLN A 486 3.75 -16.54 20.40
N LEU A 487 3.87 -15.21 20.24
CA LEU A 487 5.18 -14.58 20.10
C LEU A 487 6.00 -14.76 21.39
N LEU A 488 5.42 -14.51 22.57
CA LEU A 488 6.12 -14.69 23.85
C LEU A 488 6.54 -16.15 24.07
N LYS A 489 5.63 -17.10 23.82
CA LYS A 489 5.91 -18.54 23.93
C LYS A 489 6.96 -19.03 22.96
N ASN A 490 6.95 -18.54 21.71
CA ASN A 490 7.96 -18.91 20.72
C ASN A 490 9.30 -18.23 21.01
N ALA A 491 9.30 -17.02 21.56
CA ALA A 491 10.51 -16.26 21.86
C ALA A 491 11.27 -16.81 23.07
N TRP A 492 10.55 -17.15 24.14
CA TRP A 492 11.15 -17.55 25.41
C TRP A 492 10.99 -19.03 25.73
N GLY A 493 10.20 -19.74 24.92
CA GLY A 493 9.78 -21.10 25.20
C GLY A 493 8.84 -21.12 26.39
N GLU A 494 7.68 -21.77 26.28
CA GLU A 494 7.19 -22.42 27.48
C GLU A 494 8.35 -23.19 28.10
N MET A 495 8.55 -22.92 29.39
CA MET A 495 9.47 -23.58 30.29
C MET A 495 9.76 -25.02 29.85
N LYS A 496 11.01 -25.44 30.00
CA LYS A 496 11.36 -26.87 30.05
C LYS A 496 10.65 -27.57 31.23
N LYS A 497 9.34 -27.78 31.17
CA LYS A 497 8.44 -28.58 32.03
C LYS A 497 7.16 -28.76 31.18
N ASP A 498 6.78 -29.92 30.64
CA ASP A 498 6.82 -31.28 31.17
C ASP A 498 7.09 -32.32 30.07
N PRO A 499 7.93 -33.34 30.33
CA PRO A 499 7.99 -34.57 29.52
C PRO A 499 6.68 -35.39 29.51
N MET A 500 5.62 -34.98 30.21
CA MET A 500 4.39 -35.79 30.37
C MET A 500 3.22 -35.41 29.45
N LEU A 501 3.21 -34.25 28.78
CA LEU A 501 2.09 -33.89 27.86
C LEU A 501 2.33 -34.33 26.41
N LEU A 502 3.58 -34.57 26.00
CA LEU A 502 3.89 -35.26 24.73
C LEU A 502 3.75 -36.78 24.82
N GLU A 503 3.58 -37.35 26.02
CA GLU A 503 3.24 -38.77 26.19
C GLU A 503 1.77 -39.10 25.92
N MET A 504 0.88 -38.11 25.79
CA MET A 504 -0.54 -38.43 25.53
C MET A 504 -0.78 -39.01 24.14
N PHE A 505 0.10 -38.75 23.17
CA PHE A 505 0.14 -39.49 21.92
C PHE A 505 1.58 -39.69 21.45
N ALA A 506 2.17 -40.84 21.80
CA ALA A 506 3.42 -41.30 21.19
C ALA A 506 3.35 -41.12 19.66
N VAL A 507 4.35 -40.48 19.05
CA VAL A 507 4.47 -40.27 17.59
C VAL A 507 4.25 -41.59 16.83
N GLU A 508 4.64 -42.70 17.45
CA GLU A 508 4.36 -44.06 16.99
C GLU A 508 2.86 -44.36 16.81
N ARG A 509 1.99 -44.00 17.75
CA ARG A 509 0.54 -44.19 17.64
C ARG A 509 -0.05 -43.36 16.49
N ILE A 510 0.43 -42.13 16.31
CA ILE A 510 -0.01 -41.24 15.24
C ILE A 510 0.40 -41.82 13.87
N GLN A 511 1.65 -42.26 13.73
CA GLN A 511 2.14 -42.91 12.51
C GLN A 511 1.41 -44.22 12.21
N ASN A 512 1.07 -45.00 13.25
CA ASN A 512 0.26 -46.22 13.12
C ASN A 512 -1.19 -45.93 12.68
N CYS A 513 -1.83 -44.88 13.21
CA CYS A 513 -3.18 -44.49 12.78
C CYS A 513 -3.17 -43.95 11.35
N ALA A 514 -2.19 -43.10 11.02
CA ALA A 514 -2.02 -42.54 9.67
C ALA A 514 -1.80 -43.64 8.62
N ARG A 515 -1.12 -44.74 8.99
CA ARG A 515 -0.93 -45.90 8.10
C ARG A 515 -2.25 -46.50 7.63
N GLY A 516 -3.24 -46.65 8.51
CA GLY A 516 -4.56 -47.19 8.14
C GLY A 516 -5.30 -46.27 7.17
N LEU A 517 -5.26 -44.96 7.45
CA LEU A 517 -5.92 -43.92 6.65
C LEU A 517 -5.30 -43.74 5.25
N MET A 518 -4.07 -44.17 5.03
CA MET A 518 -3.43 -44.15 3.71
C MET A 518 -4.03 -45.18 2.74
N SER A 519 -4.77 -46.17 3.23
CA SER A 519 -5.46 -47.16 2.37
C SER A 519 -6.96 -46.86 2.20
N ASP A 520 -7.42 -45.71 2.69
CA ASP A 520 -8.83 -45.31 2.62
C ASP A 520 -9.29 -45.12 1.16
N THR A 521 -10.59 -45.28 0.90
CA THR A 521 -11.18 -45.04 -0.43
C THR A 521 -11.17 -43.56 -0.81
N ASP A 522 -11.26 -42.64 0.14
CA ASP A 522 -11.30 -41.20 -0.10
C ASP A 522 -9.90 -40.59 -0.31
N THR A 523 -9.76 -39.86 -1.41
CA THR A 523 -8.53 -39.14 -1.79
C THR A 523 -8.17 -38.03 -0.80
N SER A 524 -9.17 -37.40 -0.17
CA SER A 524 -8.96 -36.31 0.79
C SER A 524 -8.35 -36.84 2.10
N VAL A 525 -8.85 -37.99 2.57
CA VAL A 525 -8.37 -38.71 3.76
C VAL A 525 -6.93 -39.17 3.56
N ARG A 526 -6.62 -39.78 2.41
CA ARG A 526 -5.23 -40.20 2.09
C ARG A 526 -4.27 -39.01 2.01
N THR A 527 -4.71 -37.89 1.42
CA THR A 527 -3.91 -36.66 1.33
C THR A 527 -3.63 -36.06 2.71
N ALA A 528 -4.62 -36.07 3.61
CA ALA A 528 -4.44 -35.64 5.00
C ALA A 528 -3.50 -36.59 5.77
N ALA A 529 -3.63 -37.90 5.58
CA ALA A 529 -2.75 -38.89 6.21
C ALA A 529 -1.29 -38.73 5.78
N LEU A 530 -1.02 -38.47 4.50
CA LEU A 530 0.32 -38.15 4.00
C LEU A 530 0.88 -36.84 4.60
N ARG A 531 0.02 -35.84 4.80
CA ARG A 531 0.40 -34.58 5.46
C ARG A 531 0.75 -34.78 6.93
N VAL A 532 -0.05 -35.57 7.67
CA VAL A 532 0.22 -35.95 9.06
C VAL A 532 1.53 -36.73 9.16
N LEU A 533 1.76 -37.70 8.27
CA LEU A 533 3.02 -38.44 8.22
C LEU A 533 4.22 -37.48 8.03
N ARG A 534 4.11 -36.52 7.09
CA ARG A 534 5.16 -35.53 6.84
C ARG A 534 5.52 -34.73 8.09
N TYR A 535 4.52 -34.26 8.83
CA TYR A 535 4.74 -33.46 10.05
C TYR A 535 5.17 -34.32 11.25
N SER A 536 4.87 -35.62 11.25
CA SER A 536 5.31 -36.54 12.30
C SER A 536 6.80 -36.92 12.21
N MET A 537 7.46 -36.68 11.06
CA MET A 537 8.89 -36.89 10.89
C MET A 537 9.66 -35.66 11.40
N ILE A 538 10.09 -35.74 12.66
CA ILE A 538 10.71 -34.62 13.38
C ILE A 538 12.21 -34.86 13.57
N ASN A 539 12.63 -36.11 13.79
CA ASN A 539 14.01 -36.52 14.05
C ASN A 539 14.31 -37.90 13.44
N CYS A 540 15.58 -38.32 13.43
CA CYS A 540 16.02 -39.59 12.84
C CYS A 540 15.28 -40.83 13.40
N ALA A 541 14.90 -40.84 14.69
CA ALA A 541 14.17 -41.96 15.31
C ALA A 541 12.73 -42.08 14.79
N SER A 542 11.99 -40.96 14.76
CA SER A 542 10.62 -40.89 14.19
C SER A 542 10.60 -41.20 12.68
N THR A 543 11.66 -40.84 11.97
CA THR A 543 11.85 -41.12 10.55
C THR A 543 12.14 -42.60 10.31
N ALA A 544 13.04 -43.21 11.07
CA ALA A 544 13.32 -44.65 11.00
C ALA A 544 12.06 -45.49 11.27
N GLN A 545 11.23 -45.06 12.22
CA GLN A 545 9.94 -45.69 12.50
C GLN A 545 8.94 -45.52 11.36
N ALA A 546 8.81 -44.31 10.78
CA ALA A 546 7.98 -44.07 9.60
C ALA A 546 8.42 -44.92 8.39
N ILE A 547 9.73 -45.11 8.22
CA ILE A 547 10.29 -45.99 7.19
C ILE A 547 9.85 -47.43 7.42
N LYS A 548 10.04 -47.95 8.64
CA LYS A 548 9.67 -49.32 9.03
C LYS A 548 8.18 -49.60 8.92
N LEU A 549 7.34 -48.62 9.27
CA LEU A 549 5.88 -48.78 9.33
C LEU A 549 5.18 -48.55 7.99
N VAL A 550 5.61 -47.55 7.20
CA VAL A 550 4.80 -47.02 6.09
C VAL A 550 5.56 -46.97 4.77
N LEU A 551 6.80 -46.44 4.77
CA LEU A 551 7.48 -46.07 3.53
C LEU A 551 7.99 -47.26 2.71
N ILE A 552 8.21 -48.42 3.32
CA ILE A 552 8.69 -49.61 2.60
C ILE A 552 7.55 -50.35 1.87
N ARG A 553 6.32 -50.36 2.42
CA ARG A 553 5.23 -51.24 1.94
C ARG A 553 4.10 -50.51 1.20
N ALA A 554 3.52 -49.47 1.80
CA ALA A 554 2.30 -48.84 1.25
C ALA A 554 2.61 -47.60 0.40
N PHE A 555 3.67 -46.89 0.74
CA PHE A 555 3.99 -45.59 0.16
C PHE A 555 4.38 -45.60 -1.34
N PRO A 556 5.14 -46.59 -1.86
CA PRO A 556 5.42 -46.70 -3.30
C PRO A 556 4.15 -46.77 -4.15
N ILE A 557 3.12 -47.47 -3.65
CA ILE A 557 1.83 -47.64 -4.33
C ILE A 557 1.08 -46.30 -4.41
N LEU A 558 1.15 -45.46 -3.37
CA LEU A 558 0.52 -44.14 -3.36
C LEU A 558 1.22 -43.15 -4.30
N LEU A 559 2.53 -43.31 -4.50
CA LEU A 559 3.31 -42.45 -5.37
C LEU A 559 3.02 -42.73 -6.87
N ILE A 560 2.80 -44.00 -7.23
CA ILE A 560 2.58 -44.49 -8.61
C ILE A 560 1.08 -44.70 -8.93
N ARG A 561 0.17 -44.26 -8.05
CA ARG A 561 -1.29 -44.30 -8.31
C ARG A 561 -1.69 -43.47 -9.53
N ASP A 562 -2.93 -43.65 -9.99
CA ASP A 562 -3.51 -43.03 -11.18
C ASP A 562 -3.07 -41.56 -11.35
N ALA A 563 -2.60 -41.22 -12.56
CA ALA A 563 -2.08 -39.91 -12.92
C ALA A 563 -3.08 -38.76 -12.68
N LYS A 564 -4.39 -39.07 -12.58
CA LYS A 564 -5.46 -38.11 -12.25
C LYS A 564 -5.44 -37.66 -10.79
N LEU A 565 -4.84 -38.43 -9.87
CA LEU A 565 -4.81 -38.15 -8.43
C LEU A 565 -3.64 -37.23 -8.03
N VAL A 566 -3.55 -36.06 -8.65
CA VAL A 566 -2.39 -35.15 -8.55
C VAL A 566 -2.14 -34.67 -7.11
N GLY A 567 -3.18 -34.34 -6.34
CA GLY A 567 -3.04 -33.81 -4.98
C GLY A 567 -2.37 -34.76 -3.98
N GLU A 568 -2.75 -36.04 -4.04
CA GLU A 568 -2.21 -37.11 -3.20
C GLU A 568 -0.73 -37.38 -3.56
N ARG A 569 -0.44 -37.52 -4.85
CA ARG A 569 0.91 -37.78 -5.36
C ARG A 569 1.89 -36.63 -5.06
N ILE A 570 1.42 -35.38 -5.08
CA ILE A 570 2.22 -34.22 -4.64
C ILE A 570 2.56 -34.29 -3.15
N GLN A 571 1.60 -34.65 -2.28
CA GLN A 571 1.90 -34.80 -0.85
C GLN A 571 2.87 -35.96 -0.60
N ALA A 572 2.75 -37.06 -1.34
CA ALA A 572 3.71 -38.15 -1.29
C ALA A 572 5.12 -37.69 -1.69
N LEU A 573 5.29 -36.95 -2.79
CA LEU A 573 6.60 -36.36 -3.14
C LEU A 573 7.15 -35.41 -2.06
N LYS A 574 6.28 -34.62 -1.39
CA LYS A 574 6.69 -33.77 -0.26
C LYS A 574 7.15 -34.55 0.97
N VAL A 575 6.61 -35.76 1.19
CA VAL A 575 7.08 -36.68 2.23
C VAL A 575 8.49 -37.19 1.88
N VAL A 576 8.75 -37.52 0.60
CA VAL A 576 10.10 -37.93 0.14
C VAL A 576 11.12 -36.81 0.36
N ARG A 577 10.79 -35.57 -0.02
CA ARG A 577 11.68 -34.42 0.22
C ARG A 577 11.92 -34.19 1.72
N ARG A 578 10.87 -34.28 2.55
CA ARG A 578 11.03 -34.16 4.01
C ARG A 578 11.92 -35.26 4.61
N LEU A 579 11.82 -36.49 4.09
CA LEU A 579 12.70 -37.58 4.48
C LEU A 579 14.16 -37.27 4.13
N MET A 580 14.41 -36.78 2.92
CA MET A 580 15.74 -36.37 2.46
C MET A 580 16.34 -35.23 3.28
N ASP A 581 15.52 -34.24 3.65
CA ASP A 581 15.94 -33.09 4.47
C ASP A 581 16.42 -33.50 5.88
N ILE A 582 15.88 -34.60 6.42
CA ILE A 582 16.24 -35.10 7.75
C ILE A 582 17.43 -36.06 7.65
N ASP A 583 17.34 -37.08 6.80
CA ASP A 583 18.40 -38.07 6.61
C ASP A 583 18.27 -38.78 5.25
N ALA A 584 19.03 -38.30 4.26
CA ALA A 584 19.07 -38.87 2.91
C ALA A 584 19.71 -40.28 2.86
N SER A 585 20.45 -40.71 3.89
CA SER A 585 21.06 -42.04 3.93
C SER A 585 20.01 -43.15 4.15
N GLN A 586 18.90 -42.81 4.79
CA GLN A 586 17.83 -43.73 5.17
C GLN A 586 16.73 -43.89 4.10
N VAL A 587 16.86 -43.23 2.95
CA VAL A 587 15.84 -43.28 1.88
C VAL A 587 15.74 -44.70 1.30
N PRO A 588 14.59 -45.38 1.37
CA PRO A 588 14.46 -46.76 0.88
C PRO A 588 14.54 -46.85 -0.64
N THR A 589 15.21 -47.90 -1.16
CA THR A 589 15.31 -48.15 -2.62
C THR A 589 13.94 -48.29 -3.30
N SER A 590 12.91 -48.77 -2.61
CA SER A 590 11.54 -48.86 -3.15
C SER A 590 10.94 -47.48 -3.47
N VAL A 591 11.21 -46.48 -2.63
CA VAL A 591 10.77 -45.09 -2.85
C VAL A 591 11.52 -44.49 -4.03
N VAL A 592 12.84 -44.70 -4.10
CA VAL A 592 13.68 -44.21 -5.20
C VAL A 592 13.25 -44.82 -6.54
N ARG A 593 13.01 -46.15 -6.61
CA ARG A 593 12.47 -46.80 -7.81
C ARG A 593 11.13 -46.23 -8.25
N SER A 594 10.29 -45.82 -7.30
CA SER A 594 9.00 -45.19 -7.59
C SER A 594 9.15 -43.80 -8.19
N VAL A 595 10.07 -42.99 -7.67
CA VAL A 595 10.42 -41.69 -8.25
C VAL A 595 11.02 -41.84 -9.65
N VAL A 596 11.89 -42.83 -9.86
CA VAL A 596 12.48 -43.17 -11.18
C VAL A 596 11.38 -43.58 -12.17
N ALA A 597 10.40 -44.37 -11.75
CA ALA A 597 9.29 -44.78 -12.61
C ALA A 597 8.47 -43.57 -13.12
N ILE A 598 8.18 -42.61 -12.24
CA ILE A 598 7.46 -41.37 -12.60
C ILE A 598 8.31 -40.50 -13.54
N ALA A 599 9.61 -40.41 -13.27
CA ALA A 599 10.54 -39.65 -14.10
C ALA A 599 10.70 -40.21 -15.52
N ASN A 600 10.60 -41.54 -15.68
CA ASN A 600 10.66 -42.22 -16.98
C ASN A 600 9.35 -42.10 -17.80
N HIS A 601 8.21 -41.82 -17.15
CA HIS A 601 6.93 -41.74 -17.84
C HIS A 601 6.74 -40.35 -18.47
N LYS A 602 7.00 -40.24 -19.79
CA LYS A 602 7.04 -38.96 -20.53
C LYS A 602 5.77 -38.12 -20.41
N GLU A 603 4.61 -38.77 -20.39
CA GLU A 603 3.28 -38.13 -20.33
C GLU A 603 2.78 -37.88 -18.89
N ASP A 604 3.60 -38.11 -17.85
CA ASP A 604 3.16 -37.89 -16.46
C ASP A 604 3.25 -36.42 -16.05
N ASN A 605 2.16 -35.88 -15.51
CA ASN A 605 2.06 -34.50 -15.01
C ASN A 605 3.08 -34.16 -13.92
N LEU A 606 3.59 -35.14 -13.17
CA LEU A 606 4.58 -34.95 -12.11
C LEU A 606 6.01 -35.31 -12.53
N ARG A 607 6.23 -35.69 -13.80
CA ARG A 607 7.55 -36.09 -14.33
C ARG A 607 8.64 -35.08 -14.01
N ARG A 608 8.40 -33.78 -14.25
CA ARG A 608 9.38 -32.71 -14.00
C ARG A 608 9.79 -32.62 -12.53
N VAL A 609 8.81 -32.69 -11.63
CA VAL A 609 9.04 -32.63 -10.16
C VAL A 609 9.75 -33.88 -9.66
N ALA A 610 9.45 -35.05 -10.24
CA ALA A 610 10.13 -36.30 -9.94
C ALA A 610 11.60 -36.28 -10.39
N LEU A 611 11.90 -35.73 -11.57
CA LEU A 611 13.27 -35.56 -12.08
C LEU A 611 14.10 -34.62 -11.19
N GLU A 612 13.53 -33.51 -10.71
CA GLU A 612 14.20 -32.63 -9.75
C GLU A 612 14.47 -33.33 -8.41
N THR A 613 13.47 -34.05 -7.89
CA THR A 613 13.61 -34.78 -6.62
C THR A 613 14.67 -35.90 -6.73
N LEU A 614 14.74 -36.58 -7.88
CA LEU A 614 15.75 -37.59 -8.18
C LEU A 614 17.15 -36.98 -8.27
N ARG A 615 17.27 -35.77 -8.84
CA ARG A 615 18.53 -35.00 -8.89
C ARG A 615 19.00 -34.59 -7.50
N GLU A 616 18.12 -34.01 -6.68
CA GLU A 616 18.42 -33.65 -5.28
C GLU A 616 18.91 -34.88 -4.49
N LEU A 617 18.26 -36.03 -4.69
CA LEU A 617 18.67 -37.28 -4.05
C LEU A 617 20.01 -37.79 -4.57
N ALA A 618 20.31 -37.66 -5.86
CA ALA A 618 21.60 -38.08 -6.41
C ALA A 618 22.78 -37.25 -5.83
N ILE A 619 22.53 -35.99 -5.47
CA ILE A 619 23.51 -35.14 -4.78
C ILE A 619 23.69 -35.59 -3.32
N ALA A 620 22.61 -35.96 -2.64
CA ALA A 620 22.64 -36.31 -1.23
C ALA A 620 23.06 -37.77 -0.95
N ASN A 621 22.71 -38.71 -1.82
CA ASN A 621 23.01 -40.14 -1.70
C ASN A 621 23.07 -40.80 -3.10
N VAL A 622 24.24 -40.73 -3.75
CA VAL A 622 24.42 -41.26 -5.10
C VAL A 622 24.25 -42.79 -5.17
N SER A 623 24.67 -43.51 -4.12
CA SER A 623 24.67 -44.97 -4.09
C SER A 623 23.27 -45.56 -4.24
N VAL A 624 22.28 -45.01 -3.52
CA VAL A 624 20.89 -45.50 -3.60
C VAL A 624 20.24 -45.21 -4.95
N VAL A 625 20.58 -44.09 -5.58
CA VAL A 625 20.08 -43.72 -6.92
C VAL A 625 20.66 -44.64 -7.98
N MET A 626 21.94 -45.00 -7.87
CA MET A 626 22.60 -45.96 -8.75
C MET A 626 21.98 -47.35 -8.67
N GLN A 627 21.75 -47.87 -7.45
CA GLN A 627 21.10 -49.17 -7.25
C GLN A 627 19.67 -49.24 -7.83
N CYS A 628 19.04 -48.08 -8.06
CA CYS A 628 17.71 -47.96 -8.65
C CYS A 628 17.73 -47.58 -10.14
N ASN A 629 18.90 -47.58 -10.79
CA ASN A 629 19.10 -47.16 -12.18
C ASN A 629 18.64 -45.71 -12.49
N GLY A 630 18.58 -44.85 -11.47
CA GLY A 630 18.09 -43.47 -11.61
C GLY A 630 19.05 -42.52 -12.33
N ILE A 631 20.35 -42.85 -12.36
CA ILE A 631 21.35 -42.07 -13.11
C ILE A 631 21.07 -42.13 -14.61
N LYS A 632 20.72 -43.31 -15.14
CA LYS A 632 20.32 -43.45 -16.55
C LYS A 632 19.11 -42.57 -16.88
N THR A 633 18.09 -42.57 -16.04
CA THR A 633 16.90 -41.71 -16.20
C THR A 633 17.24 -40.21 -16.19
N LEU A 634 18.17 -39.77 -15.34
CA LEU A 634 18.64 -38.39 -15.33
C LEU A 634 19.40 -38.04 -16.61
N VAL A 635 20.19 -38.96 -17.15
CA VAL A 635 20.92 -38.81 -18.42
C VAL A 635 19.98 -38.76 -19.62
N ASP A 636 19.04 -39.71 -19.71
CA ASP A 636 18.04 -39.76 -20.79
C ASP A 636 17.18 -38.47 -20.82
N CYS A 637 16.99 -37.82 -19.67
CA CYS A 637 16.33 -36.52 -19.56
C CYS A 637 17.16 -35.35 -20.14
N ILE A 638 18.50 -35.41 -20.11
CA ILE A 638 19.38 -34.36 -20.68
C ILE A 638 19.16 -34.26 -22.19
N LEU A 639 18.91 -35.40 -22.84
CA LEU A 639 18.73 -35.53 -24.27
C LEU A 639 17.27 -35.26 -24.72
N ASP A 640 16.34 -34.99 -23.79
CA ASP A 640 14.92 -34.79 -24.09
C ASP A 640 14.58 -33.30 -24.29
N PRO A 641 14.19 -32.85 -25.50
CA PRO A 641 13.87 -31.45 -25.78
C PRO A 641 12.65 -30.94 -24.99
N THR A 642 11.77 -31.81 -24.50
CA THR A 642 10.62 -31.41 -23.66
C THR A 642 11.01 -31.00 -22.24
N CYS A 643 12.27 -31.27 -21.85
CA CYS A 643 12.83 -30.97 -20.54
C CYS A 643 13.67 -29.67 -20.52
N GLN A 644 13.68 -28.86 -21.60
CA GLN A 644 14.49 -27.64 -21.82
C GLN A 644 14.33 -26.48 -20.79
N GLY A 645 13.68 -26.69 -19.64
CA GLY A 645 13.60 -25.73 -18.54
C GLY A 645 13.67 -26.34 -17.14
N ILE A 646 13.79 -27.67 -17.04
CA ILE A 646 14.29 -28.29 -15.81
C ILE A 646 15.74 -27.85 -15.71
N LEU A 647 16.27 -27.55 -14.53
CA LEU A 647 17.72 -27.35 -14.35
C LEU A 647 18.44 -28.68 -14.63
N ILE A 648 18.56 -29.00 -15.92
CA ILE A 648 19.34 -30.09 -16.47
C ILE A 648 20.77 -29.87 -15.99
N MET A 649 21.44 -30.95 -15.60
CA MET A 649 22.80 -30.98 -15.05
C MET A 649 23.88 -30.32 -15.93
N THR A 650 23.53 -29.78 -17.10
CA THR A 650 24.42 -29.18 -18.09
C THR A 650 24.35 -27.65 -18.18
N ALA A 651 23.36 -26.97 -17.60
CA ALA A 651 23.27 -25.49 -17.67
C ALA A 651 23.90 -24.75 -16.47
N ASN A 652 24.40 -25.48 -15.46
CA ASN A 652 25.01 -24.92 -14.25
C ASN A 652 26.37 -25.58 -14.00
N PRO A 653 27.47 -24.81 -13.77
CA PRO A 653 28.79 -25.34 -13.40
C PRO A 653 28.77 -26.36 -12.27
N GLN A 654 27.80 -26.29 -11.35
CA GLN A 654 27.65 -27.24 -10.25
C GLN A 654 27.14 -28.63 -10.68
N GLY A 655 26.37 -28.72 -11.77
CA GLY A 655 25.85 -29.99 -12.31
C GLY A 655 26.94 -30.83 -12.98
N LEU A 656 27.75 -30.20 -13.83
CA LEU A 656 28.96 -30.79 -14.40
C LEU A 656 29.96 -31.20 -13.30
N ARG A 657 30.14 -30.33 -12.28
CA ARG A 657 31.00 -30.63 -11.11
C ARG A 657 30.49 -31.81 -10.28
N SER A 658 29.19 -32.07 -10.28
CA SER A 658 28.58 -33.24 -9.62
C SER A 658 28.78 -34.53 -10.41
N LEU A 659 28.72 -34.48 -11.75
CA LEU A 659 29.09 -35.60 -12.63
C LEU A 659 30.59 -35.94 -12.51
N VAL A 660 31.44 -34.92 -12.48
CA VAL A 660 32.89 -35.07 -12.32
C VAL A 660 33.24 -35.61 -10.92
N ARG A 661 32.62 -35.09 -9.85
CA ARG A 661 32.77 -35.68 -8.50
C ARG A 661 32.33 -37.15 -8.42
N MET A 662 31.39 -37.56 -9.27
CA MET A 662 30.97 -38.95 -9.35
C MET A 662 32.09 -39.85 -9.91
N LEU A 663 32.93 -39.34 -10.81
CA LEU A 663 34.12 -40.04 -11.32
C LEU A 663 35.27 -40.10 -10.29
N GLU A 664 35.29 -39.17 -9.32
CA GLU A 664 36.27 -39.10 -8.23
C GLU A 664 35.97 -40.07 -7.08
N GLN A 665 34.74 -40.59 -6.97
CA GLN A 665 34.37 -41.61 -5.98
C GLN A 665 34.76 -43.03 -6.45
N PRO A 666 34.97 -44.00 -5.53
CA PRO A 666 35.31 -45.38 -5.89
C PRO A 666 34.07 -46.11 -6.46
N VAL A 667 33.75 -45.83 -7.72
CA VAL A 667 32.68 -46.46 -8.49
C VAL A 667 33.25 -47.43 -9.52
N GLY A 668 32.51 -48.50 -9.80
CA GLY A 668 32.90 -49.56 -10.75
C GLY A 668 33.08 -49.05 -12.19
N ASP A 669 33.94 -49.71 -12.97
CA ASP A 669 34.37 -49.26 -14.29
C ASP A 669 33.22 -49.09 -15.30
N ASP A 670 32.15 -49.86 -15.16
CA ASP A 670 30.97 -49.75 -16.02
C ASP A 670 30.27 -48.38 -15.84
N VAL A 671 30.33 -47.81 -14.63
CA VAL A 671 29.73 -46.51 -14.29
C VAL A 671 30.58 -45.38 -14.84
N LYS A 672 31.91 -45.50 -14.71
CA LYS A 672 32.85 -44.54 -15.30
C LYS A 672 32.67 -44.45 -16.81
N LYS A 673 32.51 -45.59 -17.49
CA LYS A 673 32.24 -45.65 -18.94
C LYS A 673 30.94 -44.96 -19.33
N VAL A 674 29.85 -45.19 -18.59
CA VAL A 674 28.55 -44.55 -18.88
C VAL A 674 28.61 -43.03 -18.64
N VAL A 675 29.24 -42.58 -17.54
CA VAL A 675 29.39 -41.15 -17.24
C VAL A 675 30.30 -40.46 -18.27
N LEU A 676 31.41 -41.10 -18.68
CA LEU A 676 32.31 -40.59 -19.72
C LEU A 676 31.63 -40.54 -21.09
N ALA A 677 30.92 -41.60 -21.50
CA ALA A 677 30.17 -41.63 -22.76
C ALA A 677 29.11 -40.52 -22.80
N THR A 678 28.44 -40.28 -21.67
CA THR A 678 27.45 -39.20 -21.53
C THR A 678 28.08 -37.82 -21.63
N ILE A 679 29.24 -37.60 -20.99
CA ILE A 679 30.00 -36.34 -21.12
C ILE A 679 30.40 -36.13 -22.58
N CYS A 680 30.91 -37.17 -23.25
CA CYS A 680 31.29 -37.11 -24.66
C CYS A 680 30.10 -36.78 -25.57
N ASP A 681 28.94 -37.44 -25.41
CA ASP A 681 27.74 -37.16 -26.20
C ASP A 681 27.26 -35.72 -26.02
N ILE A 682 27.27 -35.19 -24.79
CA ILE A 682 26.89 -33.78 -24.50
C ILE A 682 27.79 -32.79 -25.27
N PHE A 683 29.10 -33.05 -25.32
CA PHE A 683 30.04 -32.18 -26.03
C PHE A 683 30.01 -32.36 -27.55
N TYR A 684 29.72 -33.56 -28.05
CA TYR A 684 29.75 -33.87 -29.49
C TYR A 684 28.42 -33.65 -30.23
N THR A 685 27.26 -33.81 -29.59
CA THR A 685 25.95 -33.74 -30.27
C THR A 685 25.24 -32.40 -30.17
N HIS A 686 25.61 -31.53 -29.22
CA HIS A 686 24.89 -30.27 -28.94
C HIS A 686 25.72 -28.98 -28.99
N ALA A 687 27.00 -29.03 -29.34
CA ALA A 687 27.77 -27.84 -29.71
C ALA A 687 27.76 -27.69 -31.25
N PRO A 688 27.14 -26.67 -31.85
CA PRO A 688 27.49 -26.31 -33.21
C PRO A 688 28.97 -25.92 -33.19
N LEU A 689 29.78 -26.60 -34.01
CA LEU A 689 31.16 -26.23 -34.33
C LEU A 689 31.14 -24.87 -35.05
N ASP A 690 30.93 -23.80 -34.33
CA ASP A 690 31.21 -22.46 -34.83
C ASP A 690 31.64 -21.53 -33.69
N LYS A 691 32.92 -21.17 -33.76
CA LYS A 691 33.59 -20.06 -33.07
C LYS A 691 33.70 -20.16 -31.54
N VAL A 692 34.75 -20.82 -31.04
CA VAL A 692 35.73 -20.16 -30.15
C VAL A 692 37.11 -20.75 -30.43
N LEU A 693 38.06 -19.84 -30.69
CA LEU A 693 39.48 -20.06 -30.89
C LEU A 693 40.10 -20.97 -29.83
N LEU A 694 40.97 -21.86 -30.31
CA LEU A 694 42.19 -22.29 -29.63
C LEU A 694 42.93 -21.07 -29.07
N ILE A 695 43.05 -20.98 -27.74
CA ILE A 695 44.19 -20.34 -27.09
C ILE A 695 44.62 -21.27 -25.94
N VAL A 696 45.71 -21.99 -26.24
CA VAL A 696 46.70 -22.71 -25.41
C VAL A 696 46.25 -23.27 -24.06
#